data_AF-A0A8H6Z5G4-F1
#
_entry.id   AF-A0A8H6Z5G4-F1
#
_cell.length_a   1.000
_cell.length_b   1.000
_cell.length_c   1.000
_cell.angle_alpha   90.00
_cell.angle_beta   90.00
_cell.angle_gamma   90.00
#
_symmetry.space_group_name_H-M   'P 1'
#
loop_
_entity.id
_entity.type
_entity.pdbx_description
1 polymer ?
#
loop_
_entity_poly.entity_id
_entity_poly.type
_entity_poly.pdbx_seq_one_letter_code
_entity_poly.pdbx_strand_id
1 'polypeptide(L)'
;MPFHTRTTTIAATATSNAIRVYTQSGDGDLREGCHDQDVNNIGRDQNSLLQADGWFHGALHGSCDPGSTLCCITWGSGNFTIFYQTHDNVIHEMRHDGRDWHVSNFVQAAMPGTDMGEVHSQNGDRVMFFFQDKEGFLCYRRASNWQWDGSVRLCKAASTTAITATTWSETKDIRVYYQDENNMGRECAGSFDGGWVVGGGSPFASTKIRSSMAAISWPGPQIRVYMQDYSNSLIEWCWIPGSGWKRGGFTAPALPDADIAAFYRTSRSGGFIHVYWTSYEKILHQKVWTESAAAGWLPETPIGYLSSSGALAGSMSGNYFTDNDTGVDHKIIRKVIVKSGSIVDGLQFQFADGTFTPWRGGKGGVQQEFALQDKEDITQVLVCSNGAVIQKLSFITSNGRQSIWFGIDGQHPDVWEFEGKALAGFSGTTGQYVNGLQALWSERQSSVGPVILNQLVAEAQGIATDISTSGMRNAVLIGEVDGLSKELSTNLHGPAENAVAGVIALAHSVEDLSKATGTAADALVAKCKGQSVVVSKRFEDLHTKAHDILDKATKLATDITYQEATTQSKIKRVGEMLQISQSMRANEENVWRMRVSRIEDAKGHIADAMKTLSDAQHKKDEAKKARVVRDIFTFGLGELGDWGGLNEAISYADSLIKSANANLASCQEGLAKAQTGVNAIKEELNRFTQLKNSLDGFGPVLQSQANSMNVMTKRIQDLENHALDTGVFLSGLAGKASVLGVQHTAKAARCECARYRKPGGDGNQTHRRPGGQS
;
A
#
# COMPACT_ATOMS: atom_id res chain seq x y z
N MET A 1 35.64 -2.77 7.42
CA MET A 1 34.51 -3.67 7.04
C MET A 1 33.32 -2.77 6.73
N PRO A 2 32.47 -3.08 5.74
CA PRO A 2 31.20 -2.35 5.61
C PRO A 2 30.43 -2.49 6.92
N PHE A 3 29.90 -1.38 7.44
CA PHE A 3 29.05 -1.39 8.63
C PHE A 3 27.89 -2.37 8.37
N HIS A 4 27.76 -3.40 9.20
CA HIS A 4 26.58 -4.25 9.15
C HIS A 4 25.40 -3.38 9.59
N THR A 5 24.50 -3.08 8.67
CA THR A 5 23.26 -2.35 8.95
C THR A 5 22.47 -3.15 9.99
N ARG A 6 22.38 -2.62 11.21
CA ARG A 6 21.51 -3.17 12.26
C ARG A 6 20.10 -3.17 11.69
N THR A 7 19.45 -4.32 11.70
CA THR A 7 18.13 -4.43 11.05
C THR A 7 17.02 -3.81 11.88
N THR A 8 17.22 -3.75 13.21
CA THR A 8 16.32 -3.11 14.16
C THR A 8 17.13 -2.82 15.42
N THR A 9 17.09 -1.59 15.91
CA THR A 9 17.66 -1.25 17.21
C THR A 9 16.57 -1.21 18.26
N ILE A 10 16.90 -1.57 19.51
CA ILE A 10 15.92 -1.67 20.61
C ILE A 10 16.44 -0.93 21.83
N ALA A 11 15.58 -0.12 22.44
CA ALA A 11 15.74 0.34 23.82
C ALA A 11 14.44 0.04 24.59
N ALA A 12 14.53 -0.28 25.88
CA ALA A 12 13.35 -0.58 26.68
C ALA A 12 13.49 0.01 28.08
N THR A 13 12.37 0.48 28.61
CA THR A 13 12.30 1.07 29.94
C THR A 13 10.91 0.88 30.54
N ALA A 14 10.76 1.15 31.83
CA ALA A 14 9.50 0.94 32.51
C ALA A 14 9.28 1.92 33.67
N THR A 15 8.01 2.20 33.93
CA THR A 15 7.52 2.79 35.18
C THR A 15 6.89 1.69 36.06
N SER A 16 6.32 2.10 37.20
CA SER A 16 5.48 1.18 37.98
C SER A 16 4.26 0.67 37.21
N ASN A 17 3.76 1.45 36.23
CA ASN A 17 2.47 1.21 35.59
C ASN A 17 2.54 0.93 34.09
N ALA A 18 3.73 1.02 33.50
CA ALA A 18 3.91 0.95 32.07
C ALA A 18 5.28 0.40 31.71
N ILE A 19 5.34 -0.32 30.59
CA ILE A 19 6.55 -0.69 29.87
C ILE A 19 6.53 0.05 28.54
N ARG A 20 7.69 0.55 28.12
CA ARG A 20 7.91 1.16 26.82
C ARG A 20 9.08 0.47 26.14
N VAL A 21 8.90 0.10 24.89
CA VAL A 21 9.95 -0.42 24.02
C VAL A 21 10.03 0.46 22.79
N TYR A 22 11.21 0.99 22.54
CA TYR A 22 11.50 1.84 21.39
C TYR A 22 12.27 1.03 20.38
N THR A 23 11.81 1.06 19.14
CA THR A 23 12.44 0.33 18.05
C THR A 23 12.67 1.24 16.86
N GLN A 24 13.75 0.98 16.15
CA GLN A 24 14.05 1.65 14.89
C GLN A 24 13.86 0.70 13.70
N SER A 25 13.19 1.14 12.65
CA SER A 25 13.13 0.41 11.38
C SER A 25 14.48 0.46 10.65
N GLY A 26 14.65 -0.38 9.62
CA GLY A 26 15.84 -0.31 8.75
C GLY A 26 15.96 0.99 7.95
N ASP A 27 14.88 1.77 7.84
CA ASP A 27 14.87 3.10 7.21
C ASP A 27 15.12 4.24 8.21
N GLY A 28 15.27 3.90 9.48
CA GLY A 28 15.54 4.85 10.54
C GLY A 28 14.29 5.40 11.25
N ASP A 29 13.10 4.88 10.96
CA ASP A 29 11.88 5.32 11.63
C ASP A 29 11.79 4.80 13.06
N LEU A 30 11.54 5.71 13.98
CA LEU A 30 11.34 5.42 15.39
C LEU A 30 9.90 5.03 15.66
N ARG A 31 9.72 3.92 16.39
CA ARG A 31 8.44 3.41 16.82
C ARG A 31 8.45 3.14 18.32
N GLU A 32 7.32 3.34 18.96
CA GLU A 32 7.10 3.04 20.37
C GLU A 32 6.06 1.91 20.49
N GLY A 33 6.43 0.86 21.21
CA GLY A 33 5.54 -0.16 21.74
C GLY A 33 5.25 0.12 23.21
N CYS A 34 3.98 0.22 23.56
CA CYS A 34 3.49 0.50 24.90
C CYS A 34 2.79 -0.73 25.46
N HIS A 35 3.06 -1.06 26.72
CA HIS A 35 2.24 -1.98 27.50
C HIS A 35 1.94 -1.36 28.86
N ASP A 36 0.68 -1.03 29.11
CA ASP A 36 0.25 -0.45 30.38
C ASP A 36 -0.04 -1.57 31.38
N GLN A 37 0.99 -1.90 32.16
CA GLN A 37 0.96 -2.96 33.18
C GLN A 37 1.43 -2.42 34.53
N ASP A 38 0.50 -2.37 35.48
CA ASP A 38 0.81 -2.11 36.89
C ASP A 38 1.54 -3.31 37.50
N VAL A 39 2.80 -3.09 37.88
CA VAL A 39 3.67 -4.11 38.47
C VAL A 39 3.10 -4.68 39.76
N ASN A 40 2.27 -3.91 40.48
CA ASN A 40 1.67 -4.33 41.74
C ASN A 40 0.48 -5.28 41.53
N ASN A 41 -0.12 -5.29 40.34
CA ASN A 41 -1.24 -6.16 40.00
C ASN A 41 -0.81 -7.52 39.43
N ILE A 42 0.50 -7.74 39.26
CA ILE A 42 1.10 -9.01 38.81
C ILE A 42 0.91 -10.15 39.87
N GLY A 43 0.31 -9.85 41.02
CA GLY A 43 0.13 -10.77 42.14
C GLY A 43 -0.90 -11.89 41.93
N ARG A 44 -0.48 -12.98 41.28
CA ARG A 44 -0.77 -14.43 41.53
C ARG A 44 -0.72 -15.27 40.26
N ASP A 45 -0.89 -14.65 39.09
CA ASP A 45 -0.93 -15.35 37.82
C ASP A 45 0.30 -15.00 36.97
N GLN A 46 1.24 -15.94 36.85
CA GLN A 46 2.42 -15.79 35.99
C GLN A 46 2.05 -15.59 34.53
N ASN A 47 0.84 -15.97 34.10
CA ASN A 47 0.38 -15.72 32.74
C ASN A 47 0.17 -14.22 32.46
N SER A 48 -0.03 -13.39 33.49
CA SER A 48 -0.12 -11.94 33.34
C SER A 48 1.20 -11.28 32.91
N LEU A 49 2.34 -11.95 33.15
CA LEU A 49 3.67 -11.51 32.73
C LEU A 49 4.02 -11.92 31.30
N LEU A 50 3.26 -12.87 30.72
CA LEU A 50 3.53 -13.53 29.45
C LEU A 50 2.51 -13.13 28.37
N GLN A 51 1.95 -11.93 28.46
CA GLN A 51 0.91 -11.50 27.54
C GLN A 51 1.54 -10.84 26.31
N ALA A 52 1.35 -11.49 25.16
CA ALA A 52 1.42 -10.82 23.86
C ALA A 52 0.30 -9.79 23.72
N ASP A 53 -0.84 -10.04 24.38
CA ASP A 53 -1.99 -9.14 24.43
C ASP A 53 -1.72 -7.93 25.32
N GLY A 54 -2.23 -6.75 24.93
CA GLY A 54 -2.11 -5.51 25.70
C GLY A 54 -0.97 -4.58 25.25
N TRP A 55 -0.13 -5.01 24.31
CA TRP A 55 0.78 -4.12 23.59
C TRP A 55 0.02 -3.26 22.57
N PHE A 56 0.37 -1.99 22.49
CA PHE A 56 -0.17 -1.04 21.50
C PHE A 56 0.89 -0.05 21.04
N HIS A 57 0.67 0.61 19.90
CA HIS A 57 1.60 1.63 19.40
C HIS A 57 1.46 2.93 20.19
N GLY A 58 2.60 3.47 20.63
CA GLY A 58 2.69 4.79 21.25
C GLY A 58 2.62 5.92 20.24
N ALA A 59 2.70 7.15 20.74
CA ALA A 59 2.60 8.38 19.94
C ALA A 59 3.95 8.87 19.40
N LEU A 60 5.04 8.12 19.66
CA LEU A 60 6.36 8.46 19.15
C LEU A 60 6.37 8.41 17.62
N HIS A 61 6.69 9.55 17.02
CA HIS A 61 6.98 9.67 15.59
C HIS A 61 8.27 10.47 15.43
N GLY A 62 9.25 9.87 14.76
CA GLY A 62 10.52 10.50 14.46
C GLY A 62 11.36 9.62 13.56
N SER A 63 12.42 10.17 13.00
CA SER A 63 13.40 9.42 12.22
C SER A 63 14.81 9.76 12.68
N CYS A 64 15.70 8.78 12.54
CA CYS A 64 17.11 8.89 12.86
C CYS A 64 17.95 8.19 11.78
N ASP A 65 19.27 8.23 11.91
CA ASP A 65 20.16 7.53 10.97
C ASP A 65 19.93 6.01 11.09
N PRO A 66 19.75 5.24 10.00
CA PRO A 66 19.56 3.78 10.04
C PRO A 66 20.61 2.98 10.82
N GLY A 67 21.82 3.54 11.02
CA GLY A 67 22.87 2.95 11.85
C GLY A 67 22.83 3.38 13.32
N SER A 68 21.90 4.28 13.69
CA SER A 68 21.72 4.77 15.05
C SER A 68 21.40 3.63 16.01
N THR A 69 22.04 3.63 17.17
CA THR A 69 21.55 2.85 18.31
C THR A 69 20.43 3.62 19.01
N LEU A 70 19.71 2.99 19.93
CA LEU A 70 18.74 3.68 20.77
C LEU A 70 19.13 3.49 22.23
N CYS A 71 18.97 4.55 23.01
CA CYS A 71 19.10 4.51 24.46
C CYS A 71 17.93 5.28 25.05
N CYS A 72 17.32 4.77 26.12
CA CYS A 72 16.15 5.41 26.71
C CYS A 72 16.22 5.46 28.24
N ILE A 73 15.57 6.48 28.79
CA ILE A 73 15.47 6.73 30.23
C ILE A 73 14.01 6.90 30.60
N THR A 74 13.60 6.33 31.72
CA THR A 74 12.34 6.71 32.40
C THR A 74 12.69 7.51 33.63
N TRP A 75 12.04 8.65 33.84
CA TRP A 75 12.25 9.47 35.02
C TRP A 75 10.95 10.04 35.55
N GLY A 76 10.92 10.29 36.87
CA GLY A 76 9.70 10.68 37.55
C GLY A 76 8.59 9.63 37.43
N SER A 77 7.33 10.06 37.41
CA SER A 77 6.16 9.16 37.40
C SER A 77 5.64 8.79 36.01
N GLY A 78 6.34 9.15 34.93
CA GLY A 78 5.84 8.91 33.56
C GLY A 78 6.50 9.72 32.45
N ASN A 79 7.71 10.24 32.68
CA ASN A 79 8.45 10.93 31.64
C ASN A 79 9.46 9.97 31.02
N PHE A 80 9.63 10.11 29.70
CA PHE A 80 10.52 9.26 28.92
C PHE A 80 11.48 10.13 28.12
N THR A 81 12.69 9.64 27.94
CA THR A 81 13.71 10.26 27.10
C THR A 81 14.29 9.21 26.19
N ILE A 82 14.51 9.54 24.93
CA ILE A 82 15.20 8.69 23.94
C ILE A 82 16.37 9.47 23.37
N PHE A 83 17.52 8.82 23.27
CA PHE A 83 18.69 9.28 22.55
C PHE A 83 18.83 8.51 21.25
N TYR A 84 19.09 9.23 20.17
CA TYR A 84 19.28 8.70 18.83
C TYR A 84 20.29 9.55 18.06
N GLN A 85 20.94 8.97 17.07
CA GLN A 85 21.90 9.63 16.19
C GLN A 85 21.24 10.01 14.87
N THR A 86 21.46 11.24 14.40
CA THR A 86 21.03 11.73 13.09
C THR A 86 22.11 11.49 12.02
N HIS A 87 21.74 11.63 10.74
CA HIS A 87 22.61 11.35 9.58
C HIS A 87 23.90 12.19 9.51
N ASP A 88 23.96 13.30 10.25
CA ASP A 88 25.15 14.14 10.43
C ASP A 88 26.07 13.66 11.57
N ASN A 89 25.81 12.47 12.12
CA ASN A 89 26.55 11.82 13.21
C ASN A 89 26.46 12.57 14.54
N VAL A 90 25.33 13.24 14.76
CA VAL A 90 25.03 13.98 15.97
C VAL A 90 23.97 13.24 16.78
N ILE A 91 24.21 13.05 18.06
CA ILE A 91 23.23 12.49 18.98
C ILE A 91 22.29 13.59 19.44
N HIS A 92 21.01 13.35 19.28
CA HIS A 92 19.90 14.15 19.76
C HIS A 92 19.16 13.44 20.90
N GLU A 93 18.41 14.23 21.65
CA GLU A 93 17.54 13.76 22.73
C GLU A 93 16.10 14.17 22.41
N MET A 94 15.18 13.22 22.48
CA MET A 94 13.74 13.47 22.41
C MET A 94 13.09 13.10 23.74
N ARG A 95 12.23 13.97 24.25
CA ARG A 95 11.59 13.82 25.56
C ARG A 95 10.08 13.77 25.41
N HIS A 96 9.47 12.96 26.26
CA HIS A 96 8.04 12.95 26.53
C HIS A 96 7.82 13.41 27.97
N ASP A 97 7.22 14.58 28.15
CA ASP A 97 6.98 15.23 29.45
C ASP A 97 5.58 14.98 30.02
N GLY A 98 4.93 13.91 29.54
CA GLY A 98 3.57 13.53 29.91
C GLY A 98 2.48 14.13 29.00
N ARG A 99 2.85 14.97 28.02
CA ARG A 99 1.93 15.48 26.99
C ARG A 99 2.33 15.05 25.60
N ASP A 100 3.52 15.48 25.16
CA ASP A 100 3.96 15.32 23.78
C ASP A 100 5.45 15.01 23.69
N TRP A 101 5.83 14.33 22.62
CA TRP A 101 7.22 14.14 22.22
C TRP A 101 7.81 15.42 21.63
N HIS A 102 8.98 15.83 22.10
CA HIS A 102 9.71 16.98 21.56
C HIS A 102 11.22 16.78 21.62
N VAL A 103 11.96 17.32 20.65
CA VAL A 103 13.43 17.32 20.65
C VAL A 103 13.94 18.38 21.62
N SER A 104 14.86 18.00 22.51
CA SER A 104 15.47 18.92 23.47
C SER A 104 16.61 19.73 22.84
N ASN A 105 17.28 20.56 23.63
CA ASN A 105 18.50 21.27 23.23
C ASN A 105 19.79 20.43 23.37
N PHE A 106 19.70 19.15 23.72
CA PHE A 106 20.86 18.27 23.77
C PHE A 106 21.34 17.93 22.36
N VAL A 107 22.63 18.16 22.15
CA VAL A 107 23.34 17.91 20.90
C VAL A 107 24.73 17.41 21.24
N GLN A 108 25.13 16.27 20.66
CA GLN A 108 26.46 15.70 20.88
C GLN A 108 27.02 15.06 19.61
N ALA A 109 28.09 15.64 19.05
CA ALA A 109 28.83 14.99 17.96
C ALA A 109 29.47 13.68 18.44
N ALA A 110 29.31 12.60 17.66
CA ALA A 110 29.78 11.28 18.03
C ALA A 110 30.29 10.50 16.81
N MET A 111 30.85 9.31 17.04
CA MET A 111 31.19 8.38 15.96
C MET A 111 29.91 7.90 15.26
N PRO A 112 29.89 7.79 13.92
CA PRO A 112 28.79 7.13 13.19
C PRO A 112 28.52 5.72 13.74
N GLY A 113 27.26 5.42 14.07
CA GLY A 113 26.84 4.13 14.61
C GLY A 113 27.38 3.84 16.02
N THR A 114 27.72 4.88 16.79
CA THR A 114 28.09 4.70 18.21
C THR A 114 26.96 4.01 18.96
N ASP A 115 27.32 3.08 19.84
CA ASP A 115 26.38 2.60 20.85
C ASP A 115 26.20 3.66 21.96
N MET A 116 25.15 3.52 22.75
CA MET A 116 24.77 4.51 23.76
C MET A 116 24.37 3.82 25.07
N GLY A 117 24.90 4.32 26.18
CA GLY A 117 24.55 3.85 27.52
C GLY A 117 24.11 5.01 28.40
N GLU A 118 23.30 4.73 29.41
CA GLU A 118 22.84 5.75 30.36
C GLU A 118 22.78 5.19 31.78
N VAL A 119 22.91 6.10 32.75
CA VAL A 119 22.45 5.88 34.12
C VAL A 119 21.81 7.15 34.67
N HIS A 120 20.84 7.01 35.56
CA HIS A 120 20.16 8.13 36.19
C HIS A 120 19.81 7.86 37.66
N SER A 121 19.60 8.94 38.42
CA SER A 121 18.94 8.90 39.73
C SER A 121 17.45 8.64 39.57
N GLN A 122 16.76 8.19 40.63
CA GLN A 122 15.34 7.80 40.54
C GLN A 122 14.43 8.90 39.97
N ASN A 123 14.72 10.17 40.25
CA ASN A 123 13.94 11.32 39.78
C ASN A 123 14.45 11.92 38.46
N GLY A 124 15.56 11.41 37.91
CA GLY A 124 16.23 11.95 36.73
C GLY A 124 16.90 13.32 36.95
N ASP A 125 17.09 13.75 38.20
CA ASP A 125 17.82 14.99 38.53
C ASP A 125 19.33 14.86 38.28
N ARG A 126 19.85 13.62 38.22
CA ARG A 126 21.21 13.30 37.83
C ARG A 126 21.17 12.28 36.71
N VAL A 127 21.69 12.63 35.55
CA VAL A 127 21.78 11.72 34.39
C VAL A 127 23.21 11.69 33.90
N MET A 128 23.71 10.51 33.57
CA MET A 128 25.00 10.35 32.89
C MET A 128 24.81 9.55 31.63
N PHE A 129 25.28 10.11 30.51
CA PHE A 129 25.11 9.57 29.18
C PHE A 129 26.47 9.23 28.58
N PHE A 130 26.60 8.01 28.04
CA PHE A 130 27.84 7.46 27.50
C PHE A 130 27.72 7.25 26.00
N PHE A 131 28.79 7.56 25.27
CA PHE A 131 28.88 7.44 23.81
C PHE A 131 30.34 7.34 23.38
N GLN A 132 30.60 7.05 22.11
CA GLN A 132 31.94 7.07 21.53
C GLN A 132 32.15 8.33 20.66
N ASP A 133 33.25 9.04 20.87
CA ASP A 133 33.63 10.16 20.00
C ASP A 133 34.26 9.68 18.69
N LYS A 134 34.44 10.59 17.73
CA LYS A 134 34.99 10.28 16.41
C LYS A 134 36.43 9.73 16.44
N GLU A 135 37.16 9.93 17.54
CA GLU A 135 38.51 9.39 17.75
C GLU A 135 38.51 8.01 18.42
N GLY A 136 37.34 7.44 18.73
CA GLY A 136 37.19 6.11 19.32
C GLY A 136 37.29 6.10 20.85
N PHE A 137 37.26 7.26 21.51
CA PHE A 137 37.21 7.31 22.97
C PHE A 137 35.79 7.12 23.48
N LEU A 138 35.63 6.22 24.44
CA LEU A 138 34.45 6.18 25.29
C LEU A 138 34.40 7.49 26.09
N CYS A 139 33.29 8.19 25.97
CA CYS A 139 33.04 9.48 26.58
C CYS A 139 31.78 9.41 27.45
N TYR A 140 31.65 10.36 28.38
CA TYR A 140 30.40 10.62 29.07
C TYR A 140 30.08 12.12 29.15
N ARG A 141 28.80 12.41 29.33
CA ARG A 141 28.27 13.71 29.76
C ARG A 141 27.41 13.52 30.99
N ARG A 142 27.38 14.55 31.83
CA ARG A 142 26.52 14.60 33.01
C ARG A 142 25.46 15.66 32.81
N ALA A 143 24.28 15.42 33.37
CA ALA A 143 23.27 16.43 33.54
C ALA A 143 22.87 16.52 35.01
N SER A 144 22.80 17.74 35.52
CA SER A 144 22.14 18.04 36.80
C SER A 144 20.87 18.85 36.50
N ASN A 145 19.70 18.34 36.89
CA ASN A 145 18.39 18.90 36.53
C ASN A 145 18.27 19.14 35.02
N TRP A 146 18.67 18.14 34.23
CA TRP A 146 18.66 18.19 32.76
C TRP A 146 19.48 19.32 32.13
N GLN A 147 20.42 19.92 32.89
CA GLN A 147 21.44 20.84 32.37
C GLN A 147 22.72 20.07 32.12
N TRP A 148 23.07 19.91 30.84
CA TRP A 148 24.19 19.08 30.41
C TRP A 148 25.55 19.80 30.48
N ASP A 149 26.51 19.17 31.16
CA ASP A 149 27.93 19.53 31.17
C ASP A 149 28.60 19.24 29.81
N GLY A 150 29.87 19.64 29.67
CA GLY A 150 30.74 19.22 28.57
C GLY A 150 31.07 17.72 28.61
N SER A 151 31.51 17.17 27.47
CA SER A 151 31.92 15.77 27.37
C SER A 151 33.29 15.51 27.99
N VAL A 152 33.45 14.34 28.60
CA VAL A 152 34.69 13.88 29.23
C VAL A 152 35.08 12.53 28.65
N ARG A 153 36.33 12.37 28.21
CA ARG A 153 36.90 11.10 27.75
C ARG A 153 37.28 10.20 28.92
N LEU A 154 36.89 8.93 28.87
CA LEU A 154 37.26 7.90 29.85
C LEU A 154 38.47 7.10 29.38
N CYS A 155 38.30 6.39 28.27
CA CYS A 155 39.30 5.46 27.75
C CYS A 155 39.08 5.20 26.27
N LYS A 156 40.10 4.67 25.60
CA LYS A 156 39.98 4.22 24.22
C LYS A 156 39.31 2.85 24.15
N ALA A 157 38.44 2.64 23.17
CA ALA A 157 37.66 1.43 22.99
C ALA A 157 37.71 0.96 21.53
N ALA A 158 37.21 -0.26 21.25
CA ALA A 158 36.98 -0.67 19.86
C ALA A 158 36.02 0.31 19.16
N SER A 159 36.23 0.56 17.88
CA SER A 159 35.30 1.36 17.08
C SER A 159 33.92 0.71 17.09
N THR A 160 32.88 1.54 17.27
CA THR A 160 31.47 1.11 17.42
C THR A 160 31.30 0.04 18.49
N THR A 161 32.05 0.16 19.59
CA THR A 161 31.92 -0.76 20.71
C THR A 161 30.49 -0.73 21.26
N ALA A 162 30.00 -1.89 21.70
CA ALA A 162 28.78 -1.91 22.51
C ALA A 162 29.00 -1.16 23.83
N ILE A 163 28.04 -0.33 24.24
CA ILE A 163 28.13 0.52 25.43
C ILE A 163 26.87 0.30 26.25
N THR A 164 27.03 -0.17 27.48
CA THR A 164 25.92 -0.25 28.41
C THR A 164 26.38 0.15 29.80
N ALA A 165 25.48 0.71 30.59
CA ALA A 165 25.79 1.19 31.92
C ALA A 165 24.69 0.81 32.90
N THR A 166 25.06 0.68 34.17
CA THR A 166 24.10 0.47 35.25
C THR A 166 24.59 1.16 36.51
N THR A 167 23.64 1.51 37.39
CA THR A 167 23.94 2.17 38.65
C THR A 167 23.07 1.64 39.78
N TRP A 168 23.62 1.68 40.98
CA TRP A 168 22.89 1.56 42.23
C TRP A 168 23.33 2.69 43.18
N SER A 169 22.61 2.87 44.29
CA SER A 169 22.94 3.89 45.31
C SER A 169 22.86 5.35 44.80
N GLU A 170 21.83 5.72 44.04
CA GLU A 170 21.61 7.10 43.55
C GLU A 170 22.83 7.66 42.80
N THR A 171 23.33 6.94 41.79
CA THR A 171 24.48 7.34 40.94
C THR A 171 25.84 7.42 41.64
N LYS A 172 25.95 6.96 42.90
CA LYS A 172 27.24 6.87 43.62
C LYS A 172 28.11 5.72 43.14
N ASP A 173 27.49 4.66 42.65
CA ASP A 173 28.16 3.52 42.08
C ASP A 173 27.67 3.32 40.64
N ILE A 174 28.54 3.54 39.68
CA ILE A 174 28.27 3.36 38.25
C ILE A 174 29.21 2.29 37.72
N ARG A 175 28.68 1.42 36.85
CA ARG A 175 29.46 0.48 36.05
C ARG A 175 29.13 0.70 34.58
N VAL A 176 30.15 0.74 33.76
CA VAL A 176 30.05 0.86 32.30
C VAL A 176 30.78 -0.30 31.67
N TYR A 177 30.09 -1.03 30.81
CA TYR A 177 30.63 -2.16 30.08
C TYR A 177 30.83 -1.78 28.62
N TYR A 178 32.00 -2.14 28.10
CA TYR A 178 32.42 -1.82 26.73
C TYR A 178 33.41 -2.87 26.21
N GLN A 179 33.82 -2.79 24.95
CA GLN A 179 34.88 -3.60 24.36
C GLN A 179 36.15 -2.76 24.14
N ASP A 180 37.30 -3.28 24.55
CA ASP A 180 38.58 -2.64 24.22
C ASP A 180 38.97 -2.81 22.74
N GLU A 181 40.10 -2.23 22.32
CA GLU A 181 40.60 -2.31 20.95
C GLU A 181 40.88 -3.76 20.46
N ASN A 182 40.88 -4.76 21.35
CA ASN A 182 40.99 -6.18 21.03
C ASN A 182 39.63 -6.90 20.99
N ASN A 183 38.52 -6.16 21.03
CA ASN A 183 37.14 -6.66 21.13
C ASN A 183 36.85 -7.49 22.40
N MET A 184 37.62 -7.27 23.46
CA MET A 184 37.45 -7.96 24.74
C MET A 184 36.58 -7.12 25.65
N GLY A 185 35.59 -7.73 26.30
CA GLY A 185 34.70 -7.00 27.20
C GLY A 185 35.44 -6.49 28.45
N ARG A 186 35.23 -5.22 28.78
CA ARG A 186 35.85 -4.46 29.88
C ARG A 186 34.78 -3.79 30.74
N GLU A 187 35.21 -3.41 31.94
CA GLU A 187 34.41 -2.64 32.89
C GLU A 187 35.17 -1.36 33.27
N CYS A 188 34.42 -0.25 33.30
CA CYS A 188 34.80 0.99 33.97
C CYS A 188 33.90 1.18 35.19
N ALA A 189 34.49 1.46 36.35
CA ALA A 189 33.76 1.73 37.59
C ALA A 189 33.97 3.19 38.02
N GLY A 190 32.92 3.87 38.44
CA GLY A 190 33.00 5.28 38.85
C GLY A 190 31.75 5.74 39.58
N SER A 191 31.58 7.06 39.66
CA SER A 191 30.42 7.73 40.25
C SER A 191 30.03 8.96 39.43
N PHE A 192 28.86 9.54 39.71
CA PHE A 192 28.43 10.80 39.09
C PHE A 192 29.45 11.93 39.28
N ASP A 193 30.10 11.97 40.44
CA ASP A 193 31.08 12.98 40.81
C ASP A 193 32.50 12.66 40.26
N GLY A 194 32.67 11.55 39.55
CA GLY A 194 33.94 11.11 38.96
C GLY A 194 34.54 9.89 39.68
N GLY A 195 35.87 9.84 39.79
CA GLY A 195 36.57 8.74 40.45
C GLY A 195 36.65 7.45 39.62
N TRP A 196 36.85 7.59 38.30
CA TRP A 196 36.84 6.47 37.36
C TRP A 196 38.06 5.56 37.49
N VAL A 197 37.80 4.26 37.58
CA VAL A 197 38.76 3.17 37.46
C VAL A 197 38.47 2.42 36.17
N VAL A 198 39.40 2.51 35.22
CA VAL A 198 39.29 1.88 33.89
C VAL A 198 39.99 0.53 33.91
N GLY A 199 39.36 -0.49 33.32
CA GLY A 199 39.99 -1.80 33.13
C GLY A 199 39.96 -2.68 34.38
N GLY A 200 38.91 -2.55 35.20
CA GLY A 200 38.64 -3.48 36.30
C GLY A 200 38.57 -4.93 35.81
N GLY A 201 38.82 -5.90 36.71
CA GLY A 201 38.78 -7.32 36.39
C GLY A 201 37.40 -7.76 35.89
N SER A 202 37.21 -7.77 34.58
CA SER A 202 35.99 -8.25 33.93
C SER A 202 36.06 -9.78 33.76
N PRO A 203 35.02 -10.53 34.16
CA PRO A 203 34.97 -11.99 34.03
C PRO A 203 34.82 -12.47 32.58
N PHE A 204 34.33 -11.59 31.70
CA PHE A 204 34.11 -11.89 30.29
C PHE A 204 35.19 -11.27 29.41
N ALA A 205 36.36 -10.95 30.00
CA ALA A 205 37.54 -10.56 29.24
C ALA A 205 37.88 -11.60 28.15
N SER A 206 37.59 -12.89 28.33
CA SER A 206 37.77 -13.94 27.31
C SER A 206 36.60 -14.08 26.32
N THR A 207 35.47 -13.41 26.57
CA THR A 207 34.30 -13.43 25.70
C THR A 207 34.43 -12.29 24.72
N LYS A 208 34.73 -12.63 23.49
CA LYS A 208 34.65 -11.69 22.38
C LYS A 208 33.16 -11.45 22.09
N ILE A 209 32.77 -10.20 22.21
CA ILE A 209 31.38 -9.76 22.08
C ILE A 209 31.14 -9.39 20.61
N ARG A 210 30.01 -9.83 20.07
CA ARG A 210 29.67 -9.58 18.65
C ARG A 210 28.70 -8.42 18.48
N SER A 211 27.78 -8.23 19.42
CA SER A 211 26.64 -7.29 19.31
C SER A 211 26.51 -6.32 20.51
N SER A 212 25.39 -5.61 20.56
CA SER A 212 24.92 -4.80 21.68
C SER A 212 24.95 -5.53 23.04
N MET A 213 25.06 -4.75 24.11
CA MET A 213 24.99 -5.23 25.49
C MET A 213 23.88 -4.52 26.25
N ALA A 214 23.30 -5.20 27.23
CA ALA A 214 22.40 -4.57 28.21
C ALA A 214 22.85 -4.92 29.63
N ALA A 215 22.99 -3.91 30.49
CA ALA A 215 23.34 -4.08 31.89
C ALA A 215 22.25 -3.56 32.82
N ILE A 216 21.96 -4.33 33.85
CA ILE A 216 21.00 -3.95 34.90
C ILE A 216 21.60 -4.22 36.27
N SER A 217 21.12 -3.49 37.28
CA SER A 217 21.46 -3.74 38.67
C SER A 217 20.31 -3.36 39.60
N TRP A 218 20.35 -3.91 40.82
CA TRP A 218 19.37 -3.63 41.88
C TRP A 218 20.05 -3.69 43.26
N PRO A 219 19.38 -3.20 44.34
CA PRO A 219 20.00 -3.12 45.66
C PRO A 219 20.54 -4.48 46.14
N GLY A 220 21.79 -4.51 46.61
CA GLY A 220 22.43 -5.77 47.01
C GLY A 220 23.95 -5.86 46.84
N PRO A 221 24.62 -5.11 45.95
CA PRO A 221 24.22 -4.92 44.56
C PRO A 221 24.14 -6.29 43.86
N GLN A 222 23.29 -6.46 42.87
CA GLN A 222 23.38 -7.58 41.94
C GLN A 222 23.45 -7.00 40.55
N ILE A 223 24.30 -7.57 39.69
CA ILE A 223 24.47 -7.06 38.31
C ILE A 223 24.18 -8.20 37.35
N ARG A 224 23.49 -7.89 36.25
CA ARG A 224 23.35 -8.77 35.09
C ARG A 224 23.84 -8.03 33.86
N VAL A 225 24.60 -8.72 33.02
CA VAL A 225 25.01 -8.23 31.70
C VAL A 225 24.58 -9.24 30.65
N TYR A 226 23.74 -8.79 29.73
CA TYR A 226 23.27 -9.54 28.58
C TYR A 226 24.09 -9.14 27.35
N MET A 227 24.48 -10.13 26.55
CA MET A 227 25.30 -9.93 25.36
C MET A 227 25.11 -11.08 24.38
N GLN A 228 25.44 -10.87 23.11
CA GLN A 228 25.51 -11.96 22.13
C GLN A 228 26.91 -12.56 22.03
N ASP A 229 26.98 -13.89 22.10
CA ASP A 229 28.21 -14.63 21.83
C ASP A 229 28.38 -14.97 20.33
N TYR A 230 29.50 -15.59 19.97
CA TYR A 230 29.78 -15.93 18.56
C TYR A 230 28.90 -17.02 17.96
N SER A 231 28.11 -17.73 18.77
CA SER A 231 27.11 -18.66 18.28
C SER A 231 25.80 -17.97 17.87
N ASN A 232 25.77 -16.63 17.92
CA ASN A 232 24.57 -15.79 17.78
C ASN A 232 23.51 -16.08 18.87
N SER A 233 23.95 -16.62 20.02
CA SER A 233 23.08 -16.79 21.18
C SER A 233 23.24 -15.61 22.12
N LEU A 234 22.12 -15.08 22.60
CA LEU A 234 22.11 -14.12 23.70
C LEU A 234 22.35 -14.87 25.00
N ILE A 235 23.25 -14.36 25.83
CA ILE A 235 23.71 -14.99 27.06
C ILE A 235 23.75 -13.98 28.20
N GLU A 236 23.78 -14.47 29.44
CA GLU A 236 23.83 -13.64 30.65
C GLU A 236 25.07 -13.94 31.49
N TRP A 237 25.65 -12.87 32.03
CA TRP A 237 26.63 -12.91 33.12
C TRP A 237 26.04 -12.29 34.39
N CYS A 238 26.20 -12.97 35.51
CA CYS A 238 25.65 -12.57 36.79
C CYS A 238 26.77 -12.24 37.76
N TRP A 239 26.77 -11.03 38.31
CA TRP A 239 27.51 -10.72 39.52
C TRP A 239 26.59 -10.85 40.72
N ILE A 240 27.00 -11.69 41.68
CA ILE A 240 26.28 -11.89 42.94
C ILE A 240 27.25 -11.59 44.10
N PRO A 241 26.84 -10.77 45.09
CA PRO A 241 27.64 -10.51 46.28
C PRO A 241 28.18 -11.78 46.91
N GLY A 242 29.47 -11.79 47.23
CA GLY A 242 30.15 -12.94 47.82
C GLY A 242 30.43 -14.12 46.87
N SER A 243 29.68 -14.27 45.76
CA SER A 243 29.94 -15.29 44.74
C SER A 243 30.78 -14.78 43.57
N GLY A 244 30.83 -13.47 43.36
CA GLY A 244 31.47 -12.86 42.20
C GLY A 244 30.69 -13.13 40.92
N TRP A 245 31.40 -13.12 39.80
CA TRP A 245 30.84 -13.29 38.47
C TRP A 245 30.71 -14.77 38.07
N LYS A 246 29.57 -15.13 37.48
CA LYS A 246 29.30 -16.45 36.92
C LYS A 246 28.35 -16.37 35.72
N ARG A 247 28.31 -17.41 34.89
CA ARG A 247 27.34 -17.50 33.80
C ARG A 247 25.93 -17.70 34.35
N GLY A 248 24.99 -16.93 33.82
CA GLY A 248 23.57 -16.95 34.18
C GLY A 248 22.79 -18.06 33.48
N GLY A 249 21.48 -18.10 33.77
CA GLY A 249 20.56 -19.09 33.20
C GLY A 249 19.88 -18.62 31.91
N PHE A 250 20.00 -17.33 31.56
CA PHE A 250 19.41 -16.80 30.34
C PHE A 250 20.18 -17.29 29.11
N THR A 251 19.42 -17.83 28.16
CA THR A 251 19.87 -18.09 26.79
C THR A 251 18.70 -17.90 25.84
N ALA A 252 18.97 -17.31 24.67
CA ALA A 252 18.00 -17.17 23.58
C ALA A 252 18.71 -17.11 22.22
N PRO A 253 18.16 -17.72 21.16
CA PRO A 253 18.67 -17.52 19.81
C PRO A 253 18.34 -16.11 19.32
N ALA A 254 19.26 -15.47 18.59
CA ALA A 254 19.02 -14.17 17.98
C ALA A 254 19.73 -14.03 16.62
N LEU A 255 19.38 -12.99 15.86
CA LEU A 255 20.11 -12.64 14.65
C LEU A 255 21.55 -12.22 14.97
N PRO A 256 22.52 -12.44 14.08
CA PRO A 256 23.82 -11.81 14.21
C PRO A 256 23.65 -10.30 14.45
N ASP A 257 24.38 -9.79 15.43
CA ASP A 257 24.41 -8.38 15.80
C ASP A 257 23.05 -7.86 16.35
N ALA A 258 22.26 -8.75 16.97
CA ALA A 258 20.99 -8.39 17.59
C ALA A 258 21.16 -7.41 18.76
N ASP A 259 20.26 -6.43 18.80
CA ASP A 259 20.13 -5.51 19.92
C ASP A 259 19.39 -6.15 21.09
N ILE A 260 19.80 -5.76 22.29
CA ILE A 260 19.29 -6.29 23.54
C ILE A 260 18.95 -5.11 24.44
N ALA A 261 17.77 -5.12 25.04
CA ALA A 261 17.41 -4.18 26.10
C ALA A 261 16.99 -4.97 27.34
N ALA A 262 17.33 -4.44 28.52
CA ALA A 262 16.93 -5.06 29.78
C ALA A 262 16.66 -4.00 30.85
N PHE A 263 15.71 -4.27 31.73
CA PHE A 263 15.47 -3.47 32.92
C PHE A 263 15.00 -4.36 34.09
N TYR A 264 15.12 -3.83 35.31
CA TYR A 264 14.63 -4.46 36.53
C TYR A 264 13.46 -3.67 37.11
N ARG A 265 12.44 -4.37 37.60
CA ARG A 265 11.29 -3.78 38.32
C ARG A 265 11.09 -4.49 39.64
N THR A 266 10.61 -3.78 40.64
CA THR A 266 10.22 -4.34 41.93
C THR A 266 8.71 -4.23 42.12
N SER A 267 8.08 -5.27 42.65
CA SER A 267 6.70 -5.22 43.13
C SER A 267 6.59 -5.76 44.56
N ARG A 268 5.35 -5.81 45.07
CA ARG A 268 5.02 -6.49 46.33
C ARG A 268 5.35 -7.98 46.35
N SER A 269 5.45 -8.63 45.19
CA SER A 269 5.72 -10.07 45.06
C SER A 269 7.17 -10.42 44.75
N GLY A 270 8.05 -9.42 44.59
CA GLY A 270 9.48 -9.61 44.36
C GLY A 270 10.02 -8.80 43.18
N GLY A 271 11.28 -9.05 42.82
CA GLY A 271 11.92 -8.50 41.64
C GLY A 271 11.53 -9.21 40.34
N PHE A 272 11.53 -8.44 39.24
CA PHE A 272 11.39 -8.92 37.87
C PHE A 272 12.51 -8.37 37.01
N ILE A 273 13.08 -9.22 36.17
CA ILE A 273 13.97 -8.80 35.09
C ILE A 273 13.25 -9.01 33.78
N HIS A 274 13.22 -7.99 32.95
CA HIS A 274 12.73 -8.08 31.59
C HIS A 274 13.91 -7.98 30.63
N VAL A 275 13.95 -8.87 29.64
CA VAL A 275 14.93 -8.84 28.55
C VAL A 275 14.16 -8.85 27.24
N TYR A 276 14.52 -7.93 26.35
CA TYR A 276 13.94 -7.74 25.03
C TYR A 276 15.00 -7.89 23.96
N TRP A 277 14.65 -8.54 22.85
CA TRP A 277 15.52 -8.67 21.68
C TRP A 277 14.70 -8.94 20.42
N THR A 278 15.31 -8.73 19.26
CA THR A 278 14.74 -9.18 17.99
C THR A 278 15.18 -10.59 17.68
N SER A 279 14.24 -11.49 17.42
CA SER A 279 14.58 -12.78 16.83
C SER A 279 14.81 -12.66 15.33
N TYR A 280 15.14 -13.79 14.71
CA TYR A 280 15.31 -13.92 13.28
C TYR A 280 14.03 -13.76 12.47
N GLU A 281 12.87 -13.92 13.10
CA GLU A 281 11.55 -13.68 12.51
C GLU A 281 11.19 -12.19 12.48
N LYS A 282 12.10 -11.28 12.90
CA LYS A 282 11.81 -9.85 13.14
C LYS A 282 10.67 -9.63 14.14
N ILE A 283 10.46 -10.61 15.00
CA ILE A 283 9.57 -10.52 16.13
C ILE A 283 10.39 -9.93 17.29
N LEU A 284 9.78 -9.00 18.00
CA LEU A 284 10.27 -8.54 19.30
C LEU A 284 9.89 -9.59 20.33
N HIS A 285 10.88 -10.18 20.98
CA HIS A 285 10.69 -11.17 22.04
C HIS A 285 10.90 -10.54 23.40
N GLN A 286 10.18 -11.07 24.38
CA GLN A 286 10.35 -10.77 25.79
C GLN A 286 10.64 -12.07 26.54
N LYS A 287 11.56 -12.00 27.50
CA LYS A 287 11.71 -13.02 28.54
C LYS A 287 11.74 -12.36 29.90
N VAL A 288 11.03 -12.96 30.85
CA VAL A 288 10.91 -12.42 32.20
C VAL A 288 11.50 -13.41 33.19
N TRP A 289 12.37 -12.92 34.07
CA TRP A 289 12.78 -13.64 35.27
C TRP A 289 12.05 -13.09 36.48
N THR A 290 11.65 -13.96 37.41
CA THR A 290 10.93 -13.57 38.64
C THR A 290 11.59 -14.12 39.90
N GLU A 291 11.58 -13.34 40.98
CA GLU A 291 11.99 -13.76 42.35
C GLU A 291 10.87 -14.45 43.14
N SER A 292 9.68 -14.66 42.55
CA SER A 292 8.53 -15.27 43.23
C SER A 292 8.75 -16.75 43.57
N ALA A 293 7.75 -17.41 44.18
CA ALA A 293 7.84 -18.81 44.63
C ALA A 293 8.23 -19.82 43.54
N ALA A 294 8.08 -19.48 42.25
CA ALA A 294 8.61 -20.22 41.11
C ALA A 294 9.77 -19.46 40.46
N ALA A 295 10.80 -19.18 41.25
CA ALA A 295 11.95 -18.39 40.84
C ALA A 295 12.62 -18.98 39.60
N GLY A 296 12.77 -18.19 38.54
CA GLY A 296 13.27 -18.67 37.27
C GLY A 296 12.89 -17.80 36.09
N TRP A 297 13.46 -18.16 34.93
CA TRP A 297 13.07 -17.59 33.65
C TRP A 297 11.75 -18.22 33.22
N LEU A 298 10.75 -17.37 32.96
CA LEU A 298 9.51 -17.78 32.34
C LEU A 298 9.75 -18.10 30.84
N PRO A 299 8.82 -18.83 30.20
CA PRO A 299 8.85 -19.04 28.76
C PRO A 299 8.97 -17.73 28.00
N GLU A 300 9.64 -17.80 26.85
CA GLU A 300 9.77 -16.68 25.93
C GLU A 300 8.42 -16.31 25.34
N THR A 301 8.15 -15.01 25.24
CA THR A 301 6.88 -14.47 24.72
C THR A 301 7.16 -13.56 23.51
N PRO A 302 6.57 -13.82 22.33
CA PRO A 302 6.59 -12.87 21.23
C PRO A 302 5.63 -11.71 21.55
N ILE A 303 6.11 -10.47 21.50
CA ILE A 303 5.33 -9.29 21.89
C ILE A 303 4.92 -8.39 20.72
N GLY A 304 5.52 -8.56 19.54
CA GLY A 304 5.08 -7.84 18.35
C GLY A 304 5.98 -8.07 17.15
N TYR A 305 5.42 -7.89 15.94
CA TYR A 305 6.20 -7.88 14.71
C TYR A 305 6.77 -6.48 14.50
N LEU A 306 8.09 -6.37 14.36
CA LEU A 306 8.77 -5.08 14.19
C LEU A 306 8.68 -4.56 12.75
N SER A 307 8.28 -5.42 11.83
CA SER A 307 7.94 -5.09 10.46
C SER A 307 6.67 -5.80 10.05
N SER A 308 6.09 -5.34 8.95
CA SER A 308 5.12 -6.05 8.12
C SER A 308 5.78 -7.26 7.45
N SER A 309 6.47 -8.10 8.21
CA SER A 309 7.08 -9.33 7.74
C SER A 309 6.07 -10.48 7.86
N GLY A 310 5.95 -11.30 6.81
CA GLY A 310 5.11 -12.50 6.82
C GLY A 310 5.62 -13.58 7.78
N ALA A 311 4.94 -14.73 7.84
CA ALA A 311 5.47 -15.90 8.54
C ALA A 311 6.74 -16.43 7.84
N LEU A 312 7.64 -17.07 8.59
CA LEU A 312 8.79 -17.78 8.02
C LEU A 312 8.31 -19.09 7.38
N ALA A 313 8.72 -19.35 6.13
CA ALA A 313 8.65 -20.67 5.51
C ALA A 313 10.07 -21.22 5.35
N GLY A 314 10.29 -22.50 5.68
CA GLY A 314 11.61 -23.14 5.53
C GLY A 314 12.49 -23.06 6.76
N SER A 315 13.79 -23.22 6.53
CA SER A 315 14.81 -23.30 7.58
C SER A 315 15.57 -21.99 7.74
N MET A 316 16.06 -21.76 8.95
CA MET A 316 17.02 -20.71 9.27
C MET A 316 18.48 -21.16 9.19
N SER A 317 18.73 -22.39 8.74
CA SER A 317 20.09 -22.86 8.49
C SER A 317 20.62 -22.30 7.18
N GLY A 318 21.74 -21.58 7.22
CA GLY A 318 22.42 -21.06 6.03
C GLY A 318 22.94 -19.64 6.19
N ASN A 319 23.28 -19.01 5.06
CA ASN A 319 23.66 -17.61 4.99
C ASN A 319 22.40 -16.75 5.04
N TYR A 320 22.28 -15.94 6.11
CA TYR A 320 21.19 -14.99 6.27
C TYR A 320 21.23 -13.91 5.18
N PHE A 321 20.05 -13.47 4.75
CA PHE A 321 19.89 -12.30 3.91
C PHE A 321 18.62 -11.52 4.27
N THR A 322 18.61 -10.26 3.89
CA THR A 322 17.43 -9.41 3.90
C THR A 322 17.50 -8.43 2.74
N ASP A 323 16.35 -8.18 2.12
CA ASP A 323 16.14 -7.13 1.12
C ASP A 323 15.59 -5.84 1.76
N ASN A 324 15.53 -5.78 3.10
CA ASN A 324 15.15 -4.59 3.87
C ASN A 324 16.28 -3.54 3.86
N ASP A 325 16.62 -3.06 2.67
CA ASP A 325 17.57 -1.98 2.45
C ASP A 325 16.84 -0.62 2.48
N THR A 326 17.60 0.45 2.71
CA THR A 326 17.09 1.82 2.77
C THR A 326 16.24 2.17 1.54
N GLY A 327 15.01 2.59 1.81
CA GLY A 327 14.02 2.99 0.81
C GLY A 327 13.32 1.84 0.08
N VAL A 328 13.47 0.58 0.52
CA VAL A 328 12.77 -0.55 -0.12
C VAL A 328 11.25 -0.36 -0.12
N ASP A 329 10.70 0.29 0.89
CA ASP A 329 9.26 0.59 1.02
C ASP A 329 8.74 1.53 -0.09
N HIS A 330 9.63 2.29 -0.71
CA HIS A 330 9.30 3.18 -1.83
C HIS A 330 9.57 2.53 -3.20
N LYS A 331 10.25 1.38 -3.23
CA LYS A 331 10.58 0.70 -4.49
C LYS A 331 9.38 -0.12 -4.98
N ILE A 332 9.21 -0.13 -6.30
CA ILE A 332 8.15 -0.88 -6.98
C ILE A 332 8.80 -2.07 -7.69
N ILE A 333 8.44 -3.30 -7.31
CA ILE A 333 8.94 -4.50 -8.00
C ILE A 333 8.42 -4.49 -9.43
N ARG A 334 9.34 -4.51 -10.40
CA ARG A 334 9.03 -4.54 -11.83
C ARG A 334 9.16 -5.93 -12.42
N LYS A 335 10.05 -6.75 -11.87
CA LYS A 335 10.26 -8.11 -12.34
C LYS A 335 10.78 -8.98 -11.21
N VAL A 336 10.25 -10.19 -11.13
CA VAL A 336 10.80 -11.26 -10.29
C VAL A 336 11.56 -12.24 -11.16
N ILE A 337 12.80 -12.54 -10.77
CA ILE A 337 13.66 -13.52 -11.45
C ILE A 337 13.88 -14.66 -10.47
N VAL A 338 13.52 -15.88 -10.86
CA VAL A 338 13.65 -17.08 -10.02
C VAL A 338 14.37 -18.16 -10.80
N LYS A 339 15.34 -18.83 -10.18
CA LYS A 339 15.87 -20.10 -10.65
C LYS A 339 15.26 -21.23 -9.83
N SER A 340 14.70 -22.21 -10.51
CA SER A 340 14.13 -23.39 -9.86
C SER A 340 14.28 -24.63 -10.71
N GLY A 341 14.52 -25.76 -10.05
CA GLY A 341 14.34 -27.12 -10.56
C GLY A 341 13.13 -27.76 -9.89
N SER A 342 13.34 -28.87 -9.18
CA SER A 342 12.33 -29.46 -8.26
C SER A 342 12.02 -28.57 -7.06
N ILE A 343 12.99 -27.74 -6.66
CA ILE A 343 12.92 -26.77 -5.55
C ILE A 343 13.40 -25.39 -6.02
N VAL A 344 13.22 -24.35 -5.18
CA VAL A 344 13.66 -22.98 -5.50
C VAL A 344 15.16 -22.85 -5.19
N ASP A 345 15.96 -22.74 -6.24
CA ASP A 345 17.42 -22.60 -6.14
C ASP A 345 17.84 -21.19 -5.73
N GLY A 346 17.23 -20.17 -6.33
CA GLY A 346 17.54 -18.78 -6.03
C GLY A 346 16.57 -17.78 -6.63
N LEU A 347 16.60 -16.54 -6.14
CA LEU A 347 15.73 -15.47 -6.59
C LEU A 347 16.38 -14.09 -6.52
N GLN A 348 15.82 -13.16 -7.27
CA GLN A 348 16.21 -11.75 -7.34
C GLN A 348 15.01 -10.89 -7.76
N PHE A 349 14.93 -9.66 -7.25
CA PHE A 349 13.98 -8.65 -7.70
C PHE A 349 14.67 -7.57 -8.52
N GLN A 350 13.98 -7.09 -9.55
CA GLN A 350 14.30 -5.88 -10.27
C GLN A 350 13.22 -4.84 -9.97
N PHE A 351 13.62 -3.63 -9.60
CA PHE A 351 12.72 -2.53 -9.27
C PHE A 351 12.51 -1.58 -10.45
N ALA A 352 11.44 -0.78 -10.39
CA ALA A 352 11.07 0.18 -11.43
C ALA A 352 12.10 1.32 -11.61
N ASP A 353 12.91 1.61 -10.60
CA ASP A 353 14.04 2.54 -10.66
C ASP A 353 15.28 1.95 -11.37
N GLY A 354 15.20 0.69 -11.81
CA GLY A 354 16.28 -0.03 -12.48
C GLY A 354 17.26 -0.72 -11.52
N THR A 355 17.09 -0.58 -10.21
CA THR A 355 17.91 -1.28 -9.20
C THR A 355 17.51 -2.74 -9.04
N PHE A 356 18.39 -3.55 -8.43
CA PHE A 356 18.18 -4.97 -8.19
C PHE A 356 18.51 -5.32 -6.75
N THR A 357 17.79 -6.30 -6.19
CA THR A 357 18.29 -6.98 -4.99
C THR A 357 19.51 -7.85 -5.35
N PRO A 358 20.42 -8.17 -4.41
CA PRO A 358 21.44 -9.18 -4.66
C PRO A 358 20.82 -10.55 -4.96
N TRP A 359 21.51 -11.38 -5.75
CA TRP A 359 21.08 -12.76 -5.99
C TRP A 359 21.07 -13.57 -4.69
N ARG A 360 19.93 -14.18 -4.34
CA ARG A 360 19.75 -14.99 -3.13
C ARG A 360 19.65 -16.46 -3.52
N GLY A 361 20.46 -17.34 -2.91
CA GLY A 361 20.44 -18.78 -3.18
C GLY A 361 21.54 -19.26 -4.12
N GLY A 362 21.39 -20.50 -4.59
CA GLY A 362 22.34 -21.17 -5.48
C GLY A 362 22.22 -20.79 -6.95
N LYS A 363 23.04 -21.44 -7.78
CA LYS A 363 23.12 -21.24 -9.23
C LYS A 363 22.39 -22.31 -10.06
N GLY A 364 21.79 -23.30 -9.40
CA GLY A 364 21.06 -24.41 -10.03
C GLY A 364 19.76 -23.97 -10.71
N GLY A 365 18.99 -24.94 -11.19
CA GLY A 365 17.66 -24.71 -11.76
C GLY A 365 17.64 -23.99 -13.12
N VAL A 366 16.43 -23.83 -13.66
CA VAL A 366 16.16 -23.03 -14.86
C VAL A 366 15.72 -21.64 -14.43
N GLN A 367 16.32 -20.59 -15.01
CA GLN A 367 15.92 -19.21 -14.76
C GLN A 367 14.62 -18.90 -15.48
N GLN A 368 13.67 -18.34 -14.75
CA GLN A 368 12.37 -17.90 -15.23
C GLN A 368 12.09 -16.50 -14.70
N GLU A 369 11.28 -15.74 -15.43
CA GLU A 369 10.99 -14.34 -15.12
C GLU A 369 9.47 -14.11 -15.06
N PHE A 370 9.05 -13.28 -14.11
CA PHE A 370 7.70 -12.76 -14.01
C PHE A 370 7.74 -11.24 -14.01
N ALA A 371 7.46 -10.66 -15.17
CA ALA A 371 7.42 -9.21 -15.36
C ALA A 371 6.06 -8.65 -14.92
N LEU A 372 6.10 -7.54 -14.18
CA LEU A 372 4.94 -6.77 -13.76
C LEU A 372 4.64 -5.66 -14.77
N GLN A 373 3.37 -5.34 -14.93
CA GLN A 373 2.83 -4.23 -15.72
C GLN A 373 2.98 -2.91 -14.98
N ASP A 374 2.76 -1.79 -15.68
CA ASP A 374 2.89 -0.46 -15.06
C ASP A 374 1.85 -0.31 -13.95
N LYS A 375 2.31 0.15 -12.77
CA LYS A 375 1.49 0.34 -11.56
C LYS A 375 0.88 -0.94 -10.96
N GLU A 376 1.37 -2.09 -11.39
CA GLU A 376 1.01 -3.37 -10.79
C GLU A 376 1.96 -3.69 -9.64
N ASP A 377 1.42 -4.24 -8.56
CA ASP A 377 2.17 -4.68 -7.38
C ASP A 377 1.98 -6.17 -7.15
N ILE A 378 2.89 -6.81 -6.40
CA ILE A 378 2.66 -8.16 -5.87
C ILE A 378 1.91 -8.01 -4.55
N THR A 379 0.74 -8.62 -4.43
CA THR A 379 -0.14 -8.50 -3.25
C THR A 379 -0.22 -9.79 -2.45
N GLN A 380 0.08 -10.94 -3.07
CA GLN A 380 0.16 -12.22 -2.36
C GLN A 380 1.34 -13.04 -2.86
N VAL A 381 1.92 -13.80 -1.94
CA VAL A 381 2.96 -14.79 -2.23
C VAL A 381 2.44 -16.15 -1.78
N LEU A 382 2.38 -17.10 -2.71
CA LEU A 382 2.07 -18.49 -2.42
C LEU A 382 3.38 -19.25 -2.25
N VAL A 383 3.61 -19.86 -1.09
CA VAL A 383 4.87 -20.52 -0.78
C VAL A 383 4.63 -21.92 -0.20
N CYS A 384 5.44 -22.89 -0.61
CA CYS A 384 5.49 -24.21 0.01
C CYS A 384 6.89 -24.51 0.52
N SER A 385 6.96 -25.10 1.70
CA SER A 385 8.19 -25.52 2.34
C SER A 385 8.05 -26.91 2.95
N ASN A 386 9.14 -27.67 3.02
CA ASN A 386 9.23 -28.91 3.79
C ASN A 386 9.92 -28.73 5.15
N GLY A 387 10.07 -27.49 5.61
CA GLY A 387 10.78 -27.10 6.82
C GLY A 387 12.30 -26.96 6.64
N ALA A 388 12.90 -27.57 5.61
CA ALA A 388 14.33 -27.46 5.31
C ALA A 388 14.62 -26.44 4.19
N VAL A 389 13.81 -26.45 3.13
CA VAL A 389 13.98 -25.61 1.93
C VAL A 389 12.64 -25.14 1.38
N ILE A 390 12.66 -24.05 0.61
CA ILE A 390 11.51 -23.60 -0.18
C ILE A 390 11.36 -24.50 -1.40
N GLN A 391 10.24 -25.21 -1.48
CA GLN A 391 9.99 -26.17 -2.56
C GLN A 391 9.36 -25.51 -3.78
N LYS A 392 8.35 -24.65 -3.58
CA LYS A 392 7.77 -23.87 -4.68
C LYS A 392 7.23 -22.52 -4.25
N LEU A 393 7.20 -21.59 -5.20
CA LEU A 393 6.80 -20.20 -5.02
C LEU A 393 5.93 -19.73 -6.19
N SER A 394 4.92 -18.90 -5.94
CA SER A 394 4.13 -18.21 -6.97
C SER A 394 3.69 -16.84 -6.44
N PHE A 395 3.55 -15.87 -7.34
CA PHE A 395 3.20 -14.49 -6.99
C PHE A 395 1.84 -14.16 -7.59
N ILE A 396 0.97 -13.53 -6.79
CA ILE A 396 -0.28 -12.95 -7.27
C ILE A 396 -0.16 -11.44 -7.18
N THR A 397 -0.56 -10.79 -8.26
CA THR A 397 -0.47 -9.34 -8.42
C THR A 397 -1.77 -8.65 -8.09
N SER A 398 -1.67 -7.33 -7.93
CA SER A 398 -2.78 -6.41 -7.77
C SER A 398 -3.78 -6.50 -8.93
N ASN A 399 -3.32 -6.80 -10.15
CA ASN A 399 -4.20 -7.01 -11.31
C ASN A 399 -4.77 -8.44 -11.40
N GLY A 400 -4.53 -9.28 -10.40
CA GLY A 400 -4.99 -10.66 -10.35
C GLY A 400 -4.23 -11.63 -11.26
N ARG A 401 -3.13 -11.18 -11.88
CA ARG A 401 -2.25 -12.09 -12.61
C ARG A 401 -1.47 -12.92 -11.62
N GLN A 402 -1.44 -14.22 -11.86
CA GLN A 402 -0.62 -15.16 -11.12
C GLN A 402 0.60 -15.56 -11.96
N SER A 403 1.78 -15.60 -11.36
CA SER A 403 2.96 -16.18 -11.99
C SER A 403 2.81 -17.69 -12.15
N ILE A 404 3.65 -18.29 -12.98
CA ILE A 404 3.86 -19.75 -12.91
C ILE A 404 4.36 -20.16 -11.52
N TRP A 405 4.24 -21.44 -11.20
CA TRP A 405 4.93 -22.02 -10.06
C TRP A 405 6.41 -22.17 -10.37
N PHE A 406 7.25 -21.59 -9.52
CA PHE A 406 8.70 -21.81 -9.53
C PHE A 406 9.00 -22.96 -8.56
N GLY A 407 9.39 -24.12 -9.08
CA GLY A 407 9.45 -25.39 -8.35
C GLY A 407 8.27 -26.31 -8.69
N ILE A 408 8.36 -27.61 -8.36
CA ILE A 408 7.43 -28.64 -8.87
C ILE A 408 6.79 -29.45 -7.74
N ASP A 409 7.57 -29.79 -6.71
CA ASP A 409 7.08 -30.61 -5.59
C ASP A 409 6.67 -29.72 -4.42
N GLY A 410 5.56 -30.07 -3.76
CA GLY A 410 5.18 -29.39 -2.53
C GLY A 410 3.73 -29.62 -2.15
N GLN A 411 3.47 -29.53 -0.85
CA GLN A 411 2.14 -29.62 -0.26
C GLN A 411 1.27 -28.40 -0.62
N HIS A 412 0.19 -28.16 0.14
CA HIS A 412 -0.62 -26.96 -0.02
C HIS A 412 0.19 -25.70 0.32
N PRO A 413 0.08 -24.63 -0.48
CA PRO A 413 0.81 -23.41 -0.24
C PRO A 413 0.24 -22.62 0.93
N ASP A 414 1.14 -22.08 1.74
CA ASP A 414 0.85 -20.95 2.60
C ASP A 414 0.63 -19.72 1.72
N VAL A 415 -0.34 -18.90 2.09
CA VAL A 415 -0.60 -17.62 1.41
C VAL A 415 -0.10 -16.55 2.34
N TRP A 416 0.92 -15.82 1.91
CA TRP A 416 1.35 -14.61 2.55
C TRP A 416 0.64 -13.43 1.89
N GLU A 417 -0.05 -12.65 2.70
CA GLU A 417 -0.65 -11.37 2.36
C GLU A 417 -0.61 -10.48 3.60
N PHE A 418 -0.57 -9.15 3.42
CA PHE A 418 -0.59 -8.22 4.54
C PHE A 418 -1.41 -6.99 4.18
N GLU A 419 -2.68 -7.00 4.59
CA GLU A 419 -3.60 -5.84 4.53
C GLU A 419 -3.67 -5.12 3.17
N GLY A 420 -3.46 -5.85 2.06
CA GLY A 420 -3.44 -5.29 0.71
C GLY A 420 -2.20 -4.42 0.41
N LYS A 421 -1.14 -4.51 1.22
CA LYS A 421 0.14 -3.86 0.96
C LYS A 421 0.94 -4.59 -0.11
N ALA A 422 1.77 -3.84 -0.83
CA ALA A 422 2.63 -4.40 -1.87
C ALA A 422 3.86 -5.12 -1.28
N LEU A 423 4.30 -6.22 -1.88
CA LEU A 423 5.56 -6.89 -1.52
C LEU A 423 6.74 -5.95 -1.81
N ALA A 424 7.59 -5.73 -0.82
CA ALA A 424 8.82 -4.95 -0.92
C ALA A 424 10.04 -5.84 -1.23
N GLY A 425 10.09 -7.03 -0.62
CA GLY A 425 11.21 -7.94 -0.76
C GLY A 425 11.08 -9.21 0.07
N PHE A 426 12.21 -9.87 0.32
CA PHE A 426 12.29 -11.00 1.24
C PHE A 426 13.41 -10.85 2.28
N SER A 427 13.23 -11.48 3.43
CA SER A 427 14.33 -11.91 4.30
C SER A 427 14.33 -13.42 4.47
N GLY A 428 15.46 -14.00 4.85
CA GLY A 428 15.54 -15.44 5.04
C GLY A 428 16.96 -15.98 5.07
N THR A 429 17.12 -17.24 4.69
CA THR A 429 18.44 -17.89 4.63
C THR A 429 18.63 -18.68 3.34
N THR A 430 19.89 -18.80 2.93
CA THR A 430 20.28 -19.41 1.67
C THR A 430 21.47 -20.34 1.85
N GLY A 431 21.59 -21.32 0.98
CA GLY A 431 22.75 -22.18 0.85
C GLY A 431 22.93 -22.57 -0.61
N GLN A 432 22.92 -23.87 -0.87
CA GLN A 432 22.77 -24.37 -2.25
C GLN A 432 21.41 -24.01 -2.85
N TYR A 433 20.40 -23.76 -2.01
CA TYR A 433 19.03 -23.41 -2.37
C TYR A 433 18.55 -22.20 -1.55
N VAL A 434 17.31 -21.79 -1.77
CA VAL A 434 16.62 -20.91 -0.82
C VAL A 434 16.10 -21.77 0.33
N ASN A 435 16.74 -21.69 1.48
CA ASN A 435 16.47 -22.57 2.62
C ASN A 435 15.24 -22.08 3.40
N GLY A 436 15.12 -20.76 3.61
CA GLY A 436 13.95 -20.16 4.21
C GLY A 436 13.68 -18.76 3.69
N LEU A 437 12.41 -18.36 3.70
CA LEU A 437 11.92 -17.06 3.26
C LEU A 437 10.89 -16.50 4.23
N GLN A 438 10.82 -15.18 4.25
CA GLN A 438 9.84 -14.38 4.95
C GLN A 438 9.54 -13.17 4.08
N ALA A 439 8.28 -12.96 3.70
CA ALA A 439 7.86 -11.79 2.92
C ALA A 439 8.12 -10.50 3.71
N LEU A 440 8.60 -9.46 3.03
CA LEU A 440 8.64 -8.08 3.55
C LEU A 440 7.61 -7.28 2.76
N TRP A 441 6.60 -6.72 3.44
CA TRP A 441 5.56 -5.92 2.80
C TRP A 441 5.86 -4.43 2.97
N SER A 442 5.77 -3.65 1.90
CA SER A 442 5.95 -2.19 1.96
C SER A 442 4.84 -1.52 2.76
N GLU A 443 5.05 -0.29 3.22
CA GLU A 443 3.95 0.54 3.75
C GLU A 443 2.96 1.01 2.67
N ARG A 444 3.35 0.91 1.39
CA ARG A 444 2.52 1.30 0.26
C ARG A 444 1.32 0.36 0.11
N GLN A 445 0.14 0.93 0.24
CA GLN A 445 -1.09 0.25 -0.15
C GLN A 445 -1.00 -0.11 -1.63
N SER A 446 -1.19 -1.39 -1.95
CA SER A 446 -1.24 -1.79 -3.34
C SER A 446 -2.37 -1.03 -4.03
N SER A 447 -2.09 -0.58 -5.25
CA SER A 447 -3.02 0.19 -6.05
C SER A 447 -4.37 -0.51 -6.26
N VAL A 448 -4.47 -1.83 -6.09
CA VAL A 448 -5.68 -2.61 -6.40
C VAL A 448 -6.19 -3.38 -5.17
N GLY A 449 -7.15 -2.77 -4.49
CA GLY A 449 -7.95 -3.39 -3.43
C GLY A 449 -9.40 -2.86 -3.45
N PRO A 450 -10.17 -2.99 -2.35
CA PRO A 450 -11.57 -2.52 -2.25
C PRO A 450 -11.77 -1.05 -2.67
N VAL A 451 -10.71 -0.25 -2.59
CA VAL A 451 -10.65 1.15 -3.02
C VAL A 451 -10.94 1.29 -4.52
N ILE A 452 -10.37 0.42 -5.39
CA ILE A 452 -10.64 0.48 -6.84
C ILE A 452 -12.08 0.10 -7.13
N LEU A 453 -12.62 -0.95 -6.49
CA LEU A 453 -14.01 -1.31 -6.71
C LEU A 453 -14.95 -0.16 -6.31
N ASN A 454 -14.69 0.49 -5.18
CA ASN A 454 -15.44 1.69 -4.76
C ASN A 454 -15.31 2.83 -5.79
N GLN A 455 -14.11 3.06 -6.32
CA GLN A 455 -13.85 4.08 -7.33
C GLN A 455 -14.58 3.77 -8.65
N LEU A 456 -14.53 2.52 -9.12
CA LEU A 456 -15.24 2.08 -10.32
C LEU A 456 -16.75 2.19 -10.16
N VAL A 457 -17.28 1.87 -8.98
CA VAL A 457 -18.71 2.04 -8.66
C VAL A 457 -19.10 3.52 -8.68
N ALA A 458 -18.31 4.40 -8.05
CA ALA A 458 -18.55 5.84 -8.06
C ALA A 458 -18.46 6.42 -9.49
N GLU A 459 -17.47 5.98 -10.27
CA GLU A 459 -17.31 6.39 -11.67
C GLU A 459 -18.48 5.92 -12.53
N ALA A 460 -18.96 4.68 -12.34
CA ALA A 460 -20.14 4.16 -13.03
C ALA A 460 -21.41 4.96 -12.70
N GLN A 461 -21.57 5.41 -11.46
CA GLN A 461 -22.66 6.32 -11.07
C GLN A 461 -22.56 7.69 -11.73
N GLY A 462 -21.33 8.22 -11.85
CA GLY A 462 -21.05 9.44 -12.62
C GLY A 462 -21.47 9.29 -14.08
N ILE A 463 -21.05 8.20 -14.73
CA ILE A 463 -21.42 7.89 -16.12
C ILE A 463 -22.94 7.74 -16.28
N ALA A 464 -23.64 7.12 -15.32
CA ALA A 464 -25.10 7.01 -15.35
C ALA A 464 -25.79 8.38 -15.37
N THR A 465 -25.36 9.30 -14.51
CA THR A 465 -25.86 10.68 -14.42
C THR A 465 -25.61 11.44 -15.72
N ASP A 466 -24.41 11.25 -16.27
CA ASP A 466 -23.97 11.82 -17.52
C ASP A 466 -24.79 11.30 -18.72
N ILE A 467 -25.11 10.00 -18.77
CA ILE A 467 -25.96 9.41 -19.81
C ILE A 467 -27.34 10.05 -19.81
N SER A 468 -27.92 10.25 -18.62
CA SER A 468 -29.22 10.91 -18.46
C SER A 468 -29.16 12.36 -18.96
N THR A 469 -28.12 13.11 -18.56
CA THR A 469 -27.93 14.51 -18.95
C THR A 469 -27.67 14.66 -20.44
N SER A 470 -26.79 13.84 -21.02
CA SER A 470 -26.54 13.79 -22.47
C SER A 470 -27.79 13.40 -23.24
N GLY A 471 -28.61 12.47 -22.72
CA GLY A 471 -29.89 12.11 -23.32
C GLY A 471 -30.85 13.31 -23.46
N MET A 472 -30.94 14.14 -22.42
CA MET A 472 -31.75 15.38 -22.47
C MET A 472 -31.16 16.41 -23.45
N ARG A 473 -29.84 16.61 -23.43
CA ARG A 473 -29.18 17.54 -24.36
C ARG A 473 -29.37 17.11 -25.81
N ASN A 474 -29.30 15.80 -26.09
CA ASN A 474 -29.54 15.25 -27.41
C ASN A 474 -30.96 15.54 -27.89
N ALA A 475 -31.97 15.39 -27.03
CA ALA A 475 -33.35 15.73 -27.38
C ALA A 475 -33.52 17.23 -27.71
N VAL A 476 -32.83 18.12 -26.99
CA VAL A 476 -32.82 19.56 -27.28
C VAL A 476 -32.18 19.85 -28.64
N LEU A 477 -31.01 19.26 -28.92
CA LEU A 477 -30.32 19.44 -30.20
C LEU A 477 -31.17 18.96 -31.38
N ILE A 478 -31.87 17.82 -31.23
CA ILE A 478 -32.82 17.33 -32.26
C ILE A 478 -33.89 18.39 -32.52
N GLY A 479 -34.49 18.95 -31.46
CA GLY A 479 -35.50 20.00 -31.57
C GLY A 479 -34.97 21.28 -32.23
N GLU A 480 -33.71 21.66 -31.98
CA GLU A 480 -33.06 22.80 -32.61
C GLU A 480 -32.79 22.57 -34.11
N VAL A 481 -32.32 21.37 -34.49
CA VAL A 481 -32.14 20.98 -35.90
C VAL A 481 -33.48 21.00 -36.64
N ASP A 482 -34.53 20.43 -36.04
CA ASP A 482 -35.89 20.41 -36.59
C ASP A 482 -36.45 21.83 -36.72
N GLY A 483 -36.22 22.68 -35.71
CA GLY A 483 -36.61 24.07 -35.68
C GLY A 483 -35.94 24.89 -36.79
N LEU A 484 -34.63 24.72 -36.98
CA LEU A 484 -33.87 25.38 -38.05
C LEU A 484 -34.30 24.90 -39.45
N SER A 485 -34.52 23.60 -39.62
CA SER A 485 -35.04 23.04 -40.87
C SER A 485 -36.41 23.64 -41.23
N LYS A 486 -37.29 23.77 -40.23
CA LYS A 486 -38.58 24.45 -40.40
C LYS A 486 -38.39 25.93 -40.70
N GLU A 487 -37.51 26.63 -39.97
CA GLU A 487 -37.19 28.06 -40.19
C GLU A 487 -36.75 28.31 -41.64
N LEU A 488 -35.86 27.47 -42.18
CA LEU A 488 -35.43 27.53 -43.57
C LEU A 488 -36.60 27.38 -44.54
N SER A 489 -37.47 26.38 -44.31
CA SER A 489 -38.62 26.13 -45.18
C SER A 489 -39.66 27.26 -45.15
N THR A 490 -39.98 27.81 -43.97
CA THR A 490 -41.08 28.78 -43.82
C THR A 490 -40.62 30.22 -44.05
N ASN A 491 -39.44 30.59 -43.55
CA ASN A 491 -38.99 31.98 -43.56
C ASN A 491 -38.40 32.40 -44.90
N LEU A 492 -37.95 31.45 -45.73
CA LEU A 492 -37.51 31.77 -47.08
C LEU A 492 -38.66 31.71 -48.09
N HIS A 493 -39.63 30.81 -47.92
CA HIS A 493 -40.67 30.61 -48.93
C HIS A 493 -41.52 31.86 -49.20
N GLY A 494 -42.14 32.47 -48.18
CA GLY A 494 -42.97 33.66 -48.36
C GLY A 494 -42.21 34.87 -48.93
N PRO A 495 -41.03 35.23 -48.41
CA PRO A 495 -40.21 36.30 -49.00
C PRO A 495 -39.71 35.95 -50.41
N ALA A 496 -39.44 34.68 -50.72
CA ALA A 496 -39.07 34.23 -52.06
C ALA A 496 -40.22 34.39 -53.05
N GLU A 497 -41.45 34.00 -52.68
CA GLU A 497 -42.65 34.24 -53.48
C GLU A 497 -42.82 35.74 -53.78
N ASN A 498 -42.62 36.59 -52.77
CA ASN A 498 -42.66 38.04 -52.93
C ASN A 498 -41.54 38.55 -53.87
N ALA A 499 -40.32 38.01 -53.76
CA ALA A 499 -39.22 38.38 -54.65
C ALA A 499 -39.54 37.99 -56.10
N VAL A 500 -40.05 36.77 -56.32
CA VAL A 500 -40.47 36.26 -57.64
C VAL A 500 -41.61 37.10 -58.21
N ALA A 501 -42.63 37.44 -57.42
CA ALA A 501 -43.69 38.34 -57.85
C ALA A 501 -43.15 39.73 -58.26
N GLY A 502 -42.13 40.21 -57.55
CA GLY A 502 -41.41 41.43 -57.92
C GLY A 502 -40.68 41.32 -59.26
N VAL A 503 -40.01 40.18 -59.52
CA VAL A 503 -39.35 39.88 -60.80
C VAL A 503 -40.37 39.84 -61.94
N ILE A 504 -41.53 39.21 -61.74
CA ILE A 504 -42.61 39.16 -62.74
C ILE A 504 -43.13 40.58 -63.05
N ALA A 505 -43.38 41.39 -62.01
CA ALA A 505 -43.84 42.77 -62.17
C ALA A 505 -42.80 43.67 -62.89
N LEU A 506 -41.50 43.43 -62.63
CA LEU A 506 -40.41 44.08 -63.35
C LEU A 506 -40.38 43.63 -64.80
N ALA A 507 -40.48 42.34 -65.09
CA ALA A 507 -40.48 41.78 -66.44
C ALA A 507 -41.61 42.37 -67.29
N HIS A 508 -42.82 42.47 -66.74
CA HIS A 508 -43.95 43.12 -67.43
C HIS A 508 -43.66 44.59 -67.75
N SER A 509 -43.06 45.34 -66.81
CA SER A 509 -42.74 46.75 -67.04
C SER A 509 -41.60 46.93 -68.06
N VAL A 510 -40.64 46.00 -68.12
CA VAL A 510 -39.60 45.96 -69.16
C VAL A 510 -40.22 45.66 -70.53
N GLU A 511 -41.19 44.77 -70.60
CA GLU A 511 -41.93 44.49 -71.83
C GLU A 511 -42.71 45.72 -72.31
N ASP A 512 -43.41 46.41 -71.41
CA ASP A 512 -44.10 47.68 -71.71
C ASP A 512 -43.13 48.74 -72.21
N LEU A 513 -41.96 48.88 -71.55
CA LEU A 513 -40.89 49.79 -71.96
C LEU A 513 -40.39 49.50 -73.38
N SER A 514 -40.33 48.22 -73.78
CA SER A 514 -39.89 47.81 -75.11
C SER A 514 -40.86 48.27 -76.23
N LYS A 515 -42.14 48.51 -75.88
CA LYS A 515 -43.21 48.92 -76.80
C LYS A 515 -43.42 50.45 -76.82
N ALA A 516 -43.00 51.16 -75.77
CA ALA A 516 -43.27 52.59 -75.62
C ALA A 516 -42.31 53.49 -76.42
N THR A 517 -42.83 54.57 -77.00
CA THR A 517 -42.08 55.64 -77.69
C THR A 517 -42.33 57.00 -77.03
N GLY A 518 -41.43 57.97 -77.27
CA GLY A 518 -41.53 59.32 -76.71
C GLY A 518 -41.44 59.38 -75.17
N THR A 519 -42.15 60.32 -74.55
CA THR A 519 -42.09 60.64 -73.11
C THR A 519 -42.67 59.54 -72.21
N ALA A 520 -43.54 58.67 -72.73
CA ALA A 520 -44.05 57.50 -72.00
C ALA A 520 -42.93 56.50 -71.64
N ALA A 521 -41.86 56.46 -72.44
CA ALA A 521 -40.71 55.61 -72.17
C ALA A 521 -39.91 56.06 -70.94
N ASP A 522 -39.79 57.37 -70.69
CA ASP A 522 -39.02 57.87 -69.55
C ASP A 522 -39.72 57.52 -68.21
N ALA A 523 -41.05 57.61 -68.17
CA ALA A 523 -41.83 57.16 -67.02
C ALA A 523 -41.71 55.65 -66.77
N LEU A 524 -41.70 54.84 -67.84
CA LEU A 524 -41.50 53.38 -67.74
C LEU A 524 -40.07 53.01 -67.32
N VAL A 525 -39.04 53.75 -67.75
CA VAL A 525 -37.67 53.57 -67.25
C VAL A 525 -37.61 53.83 -65.75
N ALA A 526 -38.22 54.92 -65.26
CA ALA A 526 -38.26 55.22 -63.84
C ALA A 526 -38.98 54.11 -63.05
N LYS A 527 -40.10 53.59 -63.58
CA LYS A 527 -40.83 52.46 -63.00
C LYS A 527 -39.99 51.19 -62.94
N CYS A 528 -39.32 50.81 -64.04
CA CYS A 528 -38.43 49.66 -64.09
C CYS A 528 -37.28 49.78 -63.10
N LYS A 529 -36.66 50.97 -62.98
CA LYS A 529 -35.60 51.22 -61.99
C LYS A 529 -36.12 51.04 -60.56
N GLY A 530 -37.27 51.64 -60.23
CA GLY A 530 -37.89 51.49 -58.91
C GLY A 530 -38.17 50.02 -58.58
N GLN A 531 -38.76 49.28 -59.52
CA GLN A 531 -39.03 47.85 -59.33
C GLN A 531 -37.75 47.00 -59.23
N SER A 532 -36.71 47.30 -60.01
CA SER A 532 -35.40 46.62 -59.94
C SER A 532 -34.74 46.82 -58.57
N VAL A 533 -34.80 48.03 -58.00
CA VAL A 533 -34.31 48.30 -56.64
C VAL A 533 -35.10 47.50 -55.60
N VAL A 534 -36.43 47.45 -55.71
CA VAL A 534 -37.27 46.65 -54.81
C VAL A 534 -36.95 45.16 -54.90
N VAL A 535 -36.76 44.62 -56.10
CA VAL A 535 -36.39 43.22 -56.32
C VAL A 535 -35.00 42.93 -55.76
N SER A 536 -34.01 43.80 -56.01
CA SER A 536 -32.66 43.68 -55.45
C SER A 536 -32.71 43.62 -53.93
N LYS A 537 -33.44 44.55 -53.30
CA LYS A 537 -33.57 44.61 -51.84
C LYS A 537 -34.22 43.35 -51.27
N ARG A 538 -35.25 42.82 -51.93
CA ARG A 538 -35.90 41.56 -51.52
C ARG A 538 -34.94 40.36 -51.60
N PHE A 539 -34.09 40.30 -52.63
CA PHE A 539 -33.07 39.24 -52.73
C PHE A 539 -31.94 39.42 -51.71
N GLU A 540 -31.53 40.65 -51.39
CA GLU A 540 -30.58 40.93 -50.29
C GLU A 540 -31.14 40.50 -48.93
N ASP A 541 -32.42 40.80 -48.65
CA ASP A 541 -33.06 40.42 -47.40
C ASP A 541 -33.19 38.88 -47.28
N LEU A 542 -33.50 38.19 -48.39
CA LEU A 542 -33.48 36.72 -48.47
C LEU A 542 -32.07 36.15 -48.26
N HIS A 543 -31.06 36.75 -48.89
CA HIS A 543 -29.66 36.34 -48.73
C HIS A 543 -29.21 36.47 -47.28
N THR A 544 -29.54 37.59 -46.62
CA THR A 544 -29.24 37.84 -45.21
C THR A 544 -29.87 36.77 -44.32
N LYS A 545 -31.15 36.43 -44.55
CA LYS A 545 -31.83 35.35 -43.80
C LYS A 545 -31.20 33.97 -44.03
N ALA A 546 -30.81 33.66 -45.26
CA ALA A 546 -30.13 32.39 -45.55
C ALA A 546 -28.77 32.32 -44.83
N HIS A 547 -28.03 33.44 -44.78
CA HIS A 547 -26.78 33.54 -44.03
C HIS A 547 -26.98 33.39 -42.52
N ASP A 548 -28.01 34.02 -41.94
CA ASP A 548 -28.32 33.88 -40.51
C ASP A 548 -28.63 32.40 -40.15
N ILE A 549 -29.33 31.68 -41.02
CA ILE A 549 -29.62 30.24 -40.83
C ILE A 549 -28.33 29.43 -40.93
N LEU A 550 -27.46 29.74 -41.90
CA LEU A 550 -26.15 29.08 -42.03
C LEU A 550 -25.30 29.27 -40.76
N ASP A 551 -25.21 30.49 -40.24
CA ASP A 551 -24.45 30.78 -39.00
C ASP A 551 -25.00 30.01 -37.79
N LYS A 552 -26.34 29.91 -37.67
CA LYS A 552 -26.98 29.08 -36.62
C LYS A 552 -26.67 27.60 -36.82
N ALA A 553 -26.74 27.11 -38.06
CA ALA A 553 -26.47 25.70 -38.39
C ALA A 553 -25.03 25.30 -38.07
N THR A 554 -24.05 26.16 -38.39
CA THR A 554 -22.62 25.90 -38.08
C THR A 554 -22.33 25.88 -36.58
N LYS A 555 -22.97 26.76 -35.80
CA LYS A 555 -22.88 26.69 -34.33
C LYS A 555 -23.46 25.37 -33.81
N LEU A 556 -24.61 24.97 -34.32
CA LEU A 556 -25.27 23.73 -33.92
C LEU A 556 -24.45 22.48 -34.32
N ALA A 557 -23.82 22.50 -35.49
CA ALA A 557 -22.91 21.43 -35.93
C ALA A 557 -21.72 21.27 -34.97
N THR A 558 -21.18 22.39 -34.45
CA THR A 558 -20.09 22.36 -33.46
C THR A 558 -20.54 21.71 -32.15
N ASP A 559 -21.72 22.07 -31.66
CA ASP A 559 -22.32 21.49 -30.45
C ASP A 559 -22.59 19.99 -30.59
N ILE A 560 -23.14 19.56 -31.74
CA ILE A 560 -23.38 18.14 -32.05
C ILE A 560 -22.05 17.36 -32.08
N THR A 561 -21.04 17.90 -32.76
CA THR A 561 -19.71 17.27 -32.85
C THR A 561 -19.07 17.11 -31.46
N TYR A 562 -19.20 18.12 -30.59
CA TYR A 562 -18.70 18.04 -29.22
C TYR A 562 -19.42 16.96 -28.39
N GLN A 563 -20.75 16.88 -28.50
CA GLN A 563 -21.53 15.84 -27.81
C GLN A 563 -21.20 14.43 -28.34
N GLU A 564 -20.98 14.28 -29.64
CA GLU A 564 -20.56 13.02 -30.25
C GLU A 564 -19.21 12.56 -29.69
N ALA A 565 -18.19 13.43 -29.72
CA ALA A 565 -16.86 13.12 -29.20
C ALA A 565 -16.89 12.74 -27.71
N THR A 566 -17.68 13.45 -26.91
CA THR A 566 -17.88 13.15 -25.49
C THR A 566 -18.54 11.78 -25.29
N THR A 567 -19.55 11.45 -26.11
CA THR A 567 -20.23 10.15 -26.06
C THR A 567 -19.29 9.00 -26.44
N GLN A 568 -18.45 9.18 -27.48
CA GLN A 568 -17.46 8.18 -27.90
C GLN A 568 -16.39 7.94 -26.83
N SER A 569 -15.91 9.00 -26.18
CA SER A 569 -14.98 8.88 -25.05
C SER A 569 -15.57 8.04 -23.91
N LYS A 570 -16.85 8.24 -23.59
CA LYS A 570 -17.58 7.47 -22.57
C LYS A 570 -17.75 6.00 -22.97
N ILE A 571 -18.04 5.69 -24.23
CA ILE A 571 -18.11 4.31 -24.73
C ILE A 571 -16.77 3.59 -24.50
N LYS A 572 -15.66 4.23 -24.88
CA LYS A 572 -14.32 3.68 -24.67
C LYS A 572 -14.06 3.44 -23.17
N ARG A 573 -14.40 4.42 -22.33
CA ARG A 573 -14.18 4.33 -20.88
C ARG A 573 -14.98 3.21 -20.22
N VAL A 574 -16.24 3.04 -20.59
CA VAL A 574 -17.08 1.90 -20.12
C VAL A 574 -16.44 0.57 -20.53
N GLY A 575 -15.87 0.46 -21.73
CA GLY A 575 -15.14 -0.72 -22.18
C GLY A 575 -13.91 -1.04 -21.31
N GLU A 576 -13.11 -0.03 -20.96
CA GLU A 576 -11.96 -0.17 -20.06
C GLU A 576 -12.39 -0.62 -18.66
N MET A 577 -13.42 0.02 -18.09
CA MET A 577 -13.96 -0.35 -16.78
C MET A 577 -14.48 -1.79 -16.75
N LEU A 578 -15.11 -2.24 -17.84
CA LEU A 578 -15.60 -3.61 -17.95
C LEU A 578 -14.44 -4.60 -17.94
N GLN A 579 -13.36 -4.35 -18.69
CA GLN A 579 -12.16 -5.19 -18.69
C GLN A 579 -11.53 -5.26 -17.30
N ILE A 580 -11.33 -4.12 -16.63
CA ILE A 580 -10.76 -4.06 -15.28
C ILE A 580 -11.64 -4.86 -14.30
N SER A 581 -12.96 -4.64 -14.32
CA SER A 581 -13.89 -5.35 -13.43
C SER A 581 -13.90 -6.86 -13.64
N GLN A 582 -13.73 -7.34 -14.88
CA GLN A 582 -13.66 -8.76 -15.20
C GLN A 582 -12.38 -9.39 -14.68
N SER A 583 -11.23 -8.73 -14.85
CA SER A 583 -9.95 -9.19 -14.32
C SER A 583 -9.96 -9.26 -12.78
N MET A 584 -10.46 -8.21 -12.11
CA MET A 584 -10.58 -8.20 -10.65
C MET A 584 -11.52 -9.30 -10.16
N ARG A 585 -12.68 -9.48 -10.80
CA ARG A 585 -13.61 -10.54 -10.45
C ARG A 585 -13.00 -11.93 -10.60
N ALA A 586 -12.29 -12.20 -11.70
CA ALA A 586 -11.63 -13.49 -11.92
C ALA A 586 -10.59 -13.79 -10.83
N ASN A 587 -9.89 -12.76 -10.36
CA ASN A 587 -8.98 -12.87 -9.21
C ASN A 587 -9.72 -13.24 -7.93
N GLU A 588 -10.77 -12.50 -7.58
CA GLU A 588 -11.59 -12.78 -6.40
C GLU A 588 -12.22 -14.18 -6.45
N GLU A 589 -12.63 -14.67 -7.63
CA GLU A 589 -13.11 -16.03 -7.81
C GLU A 589 -12.00 -17.08 -7.57
N ASN A 590 -10.75 -16.78 -7.92
CA ASN A 590 -9.61 -17.65 -7.61
C ASN A 590 -9.32 -17.68 -6.11
N VAL A 591 -9.27 -16.52 -5.46
CA VAL A 591 -9.07 -16.41 -4.00
C VAL A 591 -10.20 -17.11 -3.26
N TRP A 592 -11.45 -16.92 -3.69
CA TRP A 592 -12.61 -17.60 -3.16
C TRP A 592 -12.47 -19.13 -3.27
N ARG A 593 -12.12 -19.65 -4.45
CA ARG A 593 -11.91 -21.10 -4.66
C ARG A 593 -10.82 -21.67 -3.74
N MET A 594 -9.69 -20.96 -3.61
CA MET A 594 -8.61 -21.37 -2.71
C MET A 594 -9.06 -21.40 -1.24
N ARG A 595 -9.77 -20.36 -0.78
CA ARG A 595 -10.25 -20.31 0.61
C ARG A 595 -11.34 -21.33 0.90
N VAL A 596 -12.21 -21.63 -0.07
CA VAL A 596 -13.19 -22.72 0.05
C VAL A 596 -12.48 -24.08 0.15
N SER A 597 -11.43 -24.32 -0.65
CA SER A 597 -10.61 -25.55 -0.52
C SER A 597 -10.03 -25.69 0.89
N ARG A 598 -9.44 -24.61 1.44
CA ARG A 598 -8.89 -24.60 2.80
C ARG A 598 -9.93 -24.86 3.87
N ILE A 599 -11.16 -24.39 3.68
CA ILE A 599 -12.28 -24.70 4.57
C ILE A 599 -12.58 -26.20 4.57
N GLU A 600 -12.58 -26.84 3.40
CA GLU A 600 -12.77 -28.29 3.30
C GLU A 600 -11.61 -29.07 3.94
N ASP A 601 -10.36 -28.63 3.73
CA ASP A 601 -9.19 -29.23 4.38
C ASP A 601 -9.24 -29.08 5.91
N ALA A 602 -9.61 -27.88 6.40
CA ALA A 602 -9.79 -27.61 7.83
C ALA A 602 -10.89 -28.48 8.44
N LYS A 603 -12.00 -28.72 7.71
CA LYS A 603 -13.03 -29.68 8.14
C LYS A 603 -12.48 -31.11 8.20
N GLY A 604 -11.63 -31.50 7.25
CA GLY A 604 -10.91 -32.77 7.28
C GLY A 604 -10.05 -32.90 8.54
N HIS A 605 -9.24 -31.89 8.85
CA HIS A 605 -8.42 -31.86 10.06
C HIS A 605 -9.24 -31.88 11.36
N ILE A 606 -10.39 -31.20 11.38
CA ILE A 606 -11.33 -31.27 12.50
C ILE A 606 -11.87 -32.69 12.66
N ALA A 607 -12.24 -33.36 11.57
CA ALA A 607 -12.71 -34.74 11.61
C ALA A 607 -11.64 -35.71 12.13
N ASP A 608 -10.39 -35.56 11.68
CA ASP A 608 -9.25 -36.35 12.16
C ASP A 608 -8.93 -36.09 13.64
N ALA A 609 -9.01 -34.82 14.08
CA ALA A 609 -8.84 -34.44 15.48
C ALA A 609 -9.95 -35.04 16.36
N MET A 610 -11.21 -35.00 15.91
CA MET A 610 -12.34 -35.64 16.60
C MET A 610 -12.17 -37.15 16.69
N LYS A 611 -11.70 -37.80 15.62
CA LYS A 611 -11.39 -39.23 15.62
C LYS A 611 -10.28 -39.56 16.63
N THR A 612 -9.19 -38.79 16.61
CA THR A 612 -8.08 -38.94 17.57
C THR A 612 -8.54 -38.78 19.01
N LEU A 613 -9.41 -37.80 19.27
CA LEU A 613 -10.02 -37.57 20.58
C LEU A 613 -10.87 -38.78 21.02
N SER A 614 -11.71 -39.31 20.12
CA SER A 614 -12.52 -40.51 20.35
C SER A 614 -11.66 -41.74 20.65
N ASP A 615 -10.59 -41.95 19.88
CA ASP A 615 -9.67 -43.08 20.07
C ASP A 615 -8.92 -42.96 21.41
N ALA A 616 -8.51 -41.75 21.81
CA ALA A 616 -7.87 -41.49 23.09
C ALA A 616 -8.84 -41.72 24.27
N GLN A 617 -10.10 -41.32 24.13
CA GLN A 617 -11.16 -41.58 25.13
C GLN A 617 -11.43 -43.08 25.27
N HIS A 618 -11.53 -43.81 24.16
CA HIS A 618 -11.71 -45.26 24.19
C HIS A 618 -10.56 -45.96 24.92
N LYS A 619 -9.30 -45.61 24.61
CA LYS A 619 -8.11 -46.14 25.29
C LYS A 619 -8.11 -45.83 26.78
N LYS A 620 -8.53 -44.62 27.16
CA LYS A 620 -8.68 -44.23 28.57
C LYS A 620 -9.72 -45.11 29.28
N ASP A 621 -10.84 -45.38 28.64
CA ASP A 621 -11.91 -46.21 29.21
C ASP A 621 -11.53 -47.69 29.31
N GLU A 622 -10.80 -48.23 28.32
CA GLU A 622 -10.21 -49.56 28.38
C GLU A 622 -9.20 -49.68 29.54
N ALA A 623 -8.30 -48.70 29.68
CA ALA A 623 -7.33 -48.67 30.78
C ALA A 623 -8.03 -48.58 32.15
N LYS A 624 -9.10 -47.79 32.28
CA LYS A 624 -9.93 -47.73 33.50
C LYS A 624 -10.61 -49.06 33.81
N LYS A 625 -11.19 -49.74 32.80
CA LYS A 625 -11.81 -51.07 32.98
C LYS A 625 -10.76 -52.09 33.44
N ALA A 626 -9.57 -52.09 32.82
CA ALA A 626 -8.46 -52.94 33.23
C ALA A 626 -8.01 -52.65 34.66
N ARG A 627 -7.99 -51.37 35.06
CA ARG A 627 -7.71 -50.95 36.44
C ARG A 627 -8.71 -51.56 37.43
N VAL A 628 -10.02 -51.45 37.15
CA VAL A 628 -11.07 -52.04 38.00
C VAL A 628 -10.91 -53.55 38.15
N VAL A 629 -10.64 -54.26 37.05
CA VAL A 629 -10.41 -55.72 37.08
C VAL A 629 -9.18 -56.05 37.94
N ARG A 630 -8.07 -55.33 37.74
CA ARG A 630 -6.86 -55.48 38.56
C ARG A 630 -7.16 -55.24 40.04
N ASP A 631 -7.89 -54.19 40.38
CA ASP A 631 -8.19 -53.82 41.77
C ASP A 631 -9.04 -54.90 42.46
N ILE A 632 -9.96 -55.54 41.73
CA ILE A 632 -10.73 -56.70 42.20
C ILE A 632 -9.83 -57.92 42.46
N PHE A 633 -8.95 -58.27 41.51
CA PHE A 633 -8.07 -59.45 41.64
C PHE A 633 -6.95 -59.29 42.66
N THR A 634 -6.51 -58.05 42.90
CA THR A 634 -5.46 -57.74 43.88
C THR A 634 -6.00 -57.46 45.28
N PHE A 635 -7.31 -57.66 45.51
CA PHE A 635 -7.99 -57.33 46.78
C PHE A 635 -7.70 -55.90 47.26
N GLY A 636 -7.60 -54.93 46.33
CA GLY A 636 -7.30 -53.53 46.63
C GLY A 636 -5.83 -53.21 46.93
N LEU A 637 -4.91 -54.19 46.90
CA LEU A 637 -3.48 -53.93 47.07
C LEU A 637 -2.79 -53.38 45.80
N GLY A 638 -3.48 -53.37 44.66
CA GLY A 638 -2.96 -52.93 43.36
C GLY A 638 -2.68 -51.42 43.22
N GLU A 639 -3.09 -50.58 44.18
CA GLU A 639 -2.75 -49.15 44.16
C GLU A 639 -1.30 -48.87 44.60
N LEU A 640 -0.66 -49.78 45.35
CA LEU A 640 0.69 -49.56 45.91
C LEU A 640 1.84 -49.78 44.92
N GLY A 641 1.55 -50.31 43.73
CA GLY A 641 2.49 -50.33 42.62
C GLY A 641 1.70 -50.25 41.32
N ASP A 642 2.13 -49.41 40.38
CA ASP A 642 1.50 -49.31 39.05
C ASP A 642 1.81 -50.56 38.20
N TRP A 643 1.35 -51.72 38.68
CA TRP A 643 1.58 -53.01 38.06
C TRP A 643 0.83 -53.03 36.72
N GLY A 644 1.61 -52.95 35.63
CA GLY A 644 1.12 -52.86 34.26
C GLY A 644 1.07 -51.45 33.66
N GLY A 645 1.55 -50.40 34.36
CA GLY A 645 1.62 -49.04 33.82
C GLY A 645 0.25 -48.41 33.51
N LEU A 646 -0.81 -48.85 34.20
CA LEU A 646 -2.19 -48.43 33.89
C LEU A 646 -2.46 -46.99 34.33
N ASN A 647 -1.84 -46.53 35.42
CA ASN A 647 -1.97 -45.13 35.84
C ASN A 647 -1.20 -44.20 34.90
N GLU A 648 0.00 -44.61 34.46
CA GLU A 648 0.75 -43.90 33.42
C GLU A 648 -0.03 -43.84 32.09
N ALA A 649 -0.64 -44.95 31.67
CA ALA A 649 -1.47 -44.99 30.47
C ALA A 649 -2.71 -44.08 30.55
N ILE A 650 -3.38 -44.02 31.71
CA ILE A 650 -4.51 -43.09 31.93
C ILE A 650 -4.03 -41.63 31.90
N SER A 651 -2.92 -41.33 32.58
CA SER A 651 -2.33 -39.97 32.60
C SER A 651 -1.89 -39.53 31.20
N TYR A 652 -1.28 -40.43 30.43
CA TYR A 652 -0.91 -40.19 29.04
C TYR A 652 -2.15 -39.94 28.16
N ALA A 653 -3.20 -40.76 28.31
CA ALA A 653 -4.46 -40.55 27.60
C ALA A 653 -5.12 -39.21 27.97
N ASP A 654 -5.05 -38.79 29.23
CA ASP A 654 -5.55 -37.48 29.68
C ASP A 654 -4.77 -36.30 29.07
N SER A 655 -3.44 -36.41 29.01
CA SER A 655 -2.59 -35.43 28.31
C SER A 655 -2.93 -35.35 26.82
N LEU A 656 -3.10 -36.51 26.15
CA LEU A 656 -3.51 -36.58 24.75
C LEU A 656 -4.90 -35.96 24.53
N ILE A 657 -5.88 -36.25 25.39
CA ILE A 657 -7.22 -35.65 25.31
C ILE A 657 -7.15 -34.13 25.47
N LYS A 658 -6.37 -33.63 26.44
CA LYS A 658 -6.18 -32.19 26.65
C LYS A 658 -5.56 -31.52 25.42
N SER A 659 -4.51 -32.12 24.85
CA SER A 659 -3.88 -31.62 23.63
C SER A 659 -4.81 -31.69 22.42
N ALA A 660 -5.56 -32.78 22.25
CA ALA A 660 -6.52 -32.94 21.16
C ALA A 660 -7.67 -31.93 21.25
N ASN A 661 -8.16 -31.64 22.46
CA ASN A 661 -9.18 -30.60 22.68
C ASN A 661 -8.66 -29.19 22.36
N ALA A 662 -7.42 -28.86 22.75
CA ALA A 662 -6.81 -27.57 22.42
C ALA A 662 -6.63 -27.41 20.90
N ASN A 663 -6.15 -28.46 20.23
CA ASN A 663 -6.02 -28.48 18.77
C ASN A 663 -7.40 -28.35 18.08
N LEU A 664 -8.41 -29.07 18.56
CA LEU A 664 -9.77 -28.99 18.02
C LEU A 664 -10.35 -27.57 18.16
N ALA A 665 -10.18 -26.94 19.33
CA ALA A 665 -10.62 -25.56 19.55
C ALA A 665 -9.92 -24.58 18.61
N SER A 666 -8.59 -24.70 18.46
CA SER A 666 -7.81 -23.88 17.51
C SER A 666 -8.26 -24.09 16.06
N CYS A 667 -8.53 -25.34 15.65
CA CYS A 667 -9.03 -25.64 14.30
C CYS A 667 -10.44 -25.07 14.08
N GLN A 668 -11.33 -25.13 15.08
CA GLN A 668 -12.68 -24.56 15.00
C GLN A 668 -12.65 -23.03 14.89
N GLU A 669 -11.78 -22.36 15.65
CA GLU A 669 -11.58 -20.92 15.53
C GLU A 669 -11.03 -20.54 14.15
N GLY A 670 -10.01 -21.28 13.67
CA GLY A 670 -9.45 -21.10 12.34
C GLY A 670 -10.49 -21.27 11.23
N LEU A 671 -11.34 -22.30 11.33
CA LEU A 671 -12.46 -22.52 10.41
C LEU A 671 -13.45 -21.35 10.43
N ALA A 672 -13.84 -20.85 11.61
CA ALA A 672 -14.75 -19.72 11.73
C ALA A 672 -14.19 -18.44 11.08
N LYS A 673 -12.90 -18.13 11.30
CA LYS A 673 -12.21 -17.00 10.65
C LYS A 673 -12.18 -17.17 9.13
N ALA A 674 -11.84 -18.37 8.64
CA ALA A 674 -11.83 -18.67 7.21
C ALA A 674 -13.22 -18.49 6.57
N GLN A 675 -14.28 -18.91 7.27
CA GLN A 675 -15.65 -18.81 6.79
C GLN A 675 -16.16 -17.36 6.71
N THR A 676 -15.82 -16.54 7.71
CA THR A 676 -16.03 -15.08 7.65
C THR A 676 -15.29 -14.47 6.46
N GLY A 677 -14.04 -14.86 6.23
CA GLY A 677 -13.26 -14.40 5.07
C GLY A 677 -13.87 -14.80 3.72
N VAL A 678 -14.46 -15.99 3.59
CA VAL A 678 -15.16 -16.42 2.37
C VAL A 678 -16.46 -15.63 2.14
N ASN A 679 -17.20 -15.32 3.21
CA ASN A 679 -18.41 -14.51 3.11
C ASN A 679 -18.10 -13.09 2.62
N ALA A 680 -17.03 -12.46 3.14
CA ALA A 680 -16.59 -11.14 2.69
C ALA A 680 -16.26 -11.13 1.18
N ILE A 681 -15.51 -12.12 0.69
CA ILE A 681 -15.21 -12.23 -0.76
C ILE A 681 -16.48 -12.44 -1.57
N LYS A 682 -17.44 -13.22 -1.08
CA LYS A 682 -18.72 -13.44 -1.76
C LYS A 682 -19.52 -12.14 -1.90
N GLU A 683 -19.52 -11.29 -0.87
CA GLU A 683 -20.11 -9.96 -0.94
C GLU A 683 -19.42 -9.10 -2.00
N GLU A 684 -18.10 -9.14 -2.07
CA GLU A 684 -17.32 -8.40 -3.08
C GLU A 684 -17.61 -8.90 -4.52
N LEU A 685 -17.70 -10.21 -4.73
CA LEU A 685 -18.12 -10.82 -6.00
C LEU A 685 -19.53 -10.39 -6.42
N ASN A 686 -20.45 -10.25 -5.46
CA ASN A 686 -21.78 -9.72 -5.74
C ASN A 686 -21.72 -8.26 -6.19
N ARG A 687 -20.86 -7.44 -5.57
CA ARG A 687 -20.64 -6.05 -5.98
C ARG A 687 -20.04 -5.94 -7.38
N PHE A 688 -19.08 -6.80 -7.74
CA PHE A 688 -18.59 -6.89 -9.13
C PHE A 688 -19.68 -7.26 -10.11
N THR A 689 -20.57 -8.19 -9.73
CA THR A 689 -21.70 -8.56 -10.58
C THR A 689 -22.67 -7.40 -10.78
N GLN A 690 -22.97 -6.62 -9.74
CA GLN A 690 -23.79 -5.41 -9.84
C GLN A 690 -23.14 -4.35 -10.75
N LEU A 691 -21.85 -4.07 -10.55
CA LEU A 691 -21.09 -3.14 -11.39
C LEU A 691 -21.12 -3.56 -12.86
N LYS A 692 -20.85 -4.83 -13.15
CA LYS A 692 -20.91 -5.37 -14.51
C LYS A 692 -22.28 -5.16 -15.15
N ASN A 693 -23.36 -5.48 -14.42
CA ASN A 693 -24.72 -5.30 -14.92
C ASN A 693 -25.04 -3.83 -15.25
N SER A 694 -24.56 -2.89 -14.42
CA SER A 694 -24.68 -1.45 -14.72
C SER A 694 -23.91 -1.06 -15.98
N LEU A 695 -22.64 -1.47 -16.10
CA LEU A 695 -21.79 -1.17 -17.25
C LEU A 695 -22.34 -1.76 -18.56
N ASP A 696 -22.81 -3.01 -18.52
CA ASP A 696 -23.46 -3.68 -19.67
C ASP A 696 -24.71 -2.92 -20.13
N GLY A 697 -25.44 -2.29 -19.20
CA GLY A 697 -26.59 -1.44 -19.49
C GLY A 697 -26.22 -0.11 -20.17
N PHE A 698 -25.04 0.44 -19.90
CA PHE A 698 -24.61 1.73 -20.45
C PHE A 698 -24.22 1.64 -21.92
N GLY A 699 -23.56 0.55 -22.34
CA GLY A 699 -23.06 0.38 -23.70
C GLY A 699 -24.12 0.60 -24.79
N PRO A 700 -25.25 -0.12 -24.78
CA PRO A 700 -26.31 0.06 -25.78
C PRO A 700 -26.92 1.46 -25.80
N VAL A 701 -27.07 2.10 -24.63
CA VAL A 701 -27.64 3.46 -24.52
C VAL A 701 -26.70 4.48 -25.13
N LEU A 702 -25.41 4.45 -24.77
CA LEU A 702 -24.40 5.32 -25.34
C LEU A 702 -24.24 5.12 -26.86
N GLN A 703 -24.29 3.86 -27.32
CA GLN A 703 -24.23 3.56 -28.75
C GLN A 703 -25.45 4.11 -29.50
N SER A 704 -26.65 4.02 -28.92
CA SER A 704 -27.86 4.63 -29.47
C SER A 704 -27.75 6.16 -29.54
N GLN A 705 -27.22 6.80 -28.49
CA GLN A 705 -26.97 8.25 -28.47
C GLN A 705 -25.95 8.66 -29.55
N ALA A 706 -24.84 7.94 -29.69
CA ALA A 706 -23.84 8.19 -30.72
C ALA A 706 -24.42 8.04 -32.14
N ASN A 707 -25.26 7.03 -32.37
CA ASN A 707 -25.95 6.85 -33.64
C ASN A 707 -26.92 8.02 -33.92
N SER A 708 -27.62 8.51 -32.90
CA SER A 708 -28.49 9.69 -33.04
C SER A 708 -27.71 10.96 -33.36
N MET A 709 -26.52 11.15 -32.77
CA MET A 709 -25.63 12.28 -33.12
C MET A 709 -25.20 12.19 -34.57
N ASN A 710 -24.75 11.02 -35.03
CA ASN A 710 -24.37 10.79 -36.43
C ASN A 710 -25.48 11.15 -37.42
N VAL A 711 -26.74 10.82 -37.09
CA VAL A 711 -27.89 11.21 -37.92
C VAL A 711 -28.07 12.73 -37.92
N MET A 712 -27.96 13.40 -36.78
CA MET A 712 -28.03 14.86 -36.71
C MET A 712 -26.89 15.56 -37.45
N THR A 713 -25.66 15.06 -37.34
CA THR A 713 -24.49 15.58 -38.07
C THR A 713 -24.75 15.57 -39.57
N LYS A 714 -25.34 14.51 -40.11
CA LYS A 714 -25.73 14.46 -41.53
C LYS A 714 -26.82 15.48 -41.86
N ARG A 715 -27.88 15.55 -41.04
CA ARG A 715 -29.00 16.49 -41.25
C ARG A 715 -28.56 17.96 -41.19
N ILE A 716 -27.67 18.32 -40.27
CA ILE A 716 -27.18 19.69 -40.14
C ILE A 716 -26.25 20.05 -41.29
N GLN A 717 -25.41 19.11 -41.74
CA GLN A 717 -24.57 19.29 -42.92
C GLN A 717 -25.41 19.48 -44.20
N ASP A 718 -26.49 18.70 -44.36
CA ASP A 718 -27.45 18.91 -45.44
C ASP A 718 -28.08 20.31 -45.36
N LEU A 719 -28.44 20.77 -44.16
CA LEU A 719 -29.00 22.10 -43.94
C LEU A 719 -28.01 23.22 -44.29
N GLU A 720 -26.74 23.09 -43.86
CA GLU A 720 -25.67 24.04 -44.19
C GLU A 720 -25.48 24.14 -45.71
N ASN A 721 -25.42 23.00 -46.41
CA ASN A 721 -25.31 22.97 -47.87
C ASN A 721 -26.49 23.66 -48.54
N HIS A 722 -27.73 23.38 -48.10
CA HIS A 722 -28.92 24.04 -48.65
C HIS A 722 -28.94 25.55 -48.39
N ALA A 723 -28.57 25.99 -47.18
CA ALA A 723 -28.51 27.40 -46.83
C ALA A 723 -27.43 28.15 -47.62
N LEU A 724 -26.26 27.53 -47.79
CA LEU A 724 -25.15 28.06 -48.57
C LEU A 724 -25.52 28.19 -50.05
N ASP A 725 -26.04 27.14 -50.68
CA ASP A 725 -26.45 27.14 -52.09
C ASP A 725 -27.53 28.20 -52.34
N THR A 726 -28.51 28.29 -51.43
CA THR A 726 -29.57 29.30 -51.49
C THR A 726 -28.99 30.71 -51.34
N GLY A 727 -28.09 30.91 -50.39
CA GLY A 727 -27.41 32.19 -50.17
C GLY A 727 -26.62 32.66 -51.39
N VAL A 728 -25.80 31.78 -51.98
CA VAL A 728 -25.01 32.07 -53.19
C VAL A 728 -25.91 32.42 -54.37
N PHE A 729 -26.98 31.65 -54.58
CA PHE A 729 -27.94 31.90 -55.65
C PHE A 729 -28.63 33.27 -55.50
N LEU A 730 -29.11 33.60 -54.30
CA LEU A 730 -29.81 34.85 -54.00
C LEU A 730 -28.90 36.08 -54.15
N SER A 731 -27.64 35.98 -53.71
CA SER A 731 -26.64 37.03 -53.89
C SER A 731 -26.39 37.33 -55.37
N GLY A 732 -26.28 36.27 -56.20
CA GLY A 732 -26.16 36.42 -57.65
C GLY A 732 -27.38 37.10 -58.29
N LEU A 733 -28.59 36.85 -57.80
CA LEU A 733 -29.82 37.51 -58.27
C LEU A 733 -29.89 38.98 -57.83
N ALA A 734 -29.55 39.28 -56.58
CA ALA A 734 -29.47 40.65 -56.08
C ALA A 734 -28.47 41.49 -56.90
N GLY A 735 -27.27 40.95 -57.13
CA GLY A 735 -26.24 41.60 -57.94
C GLY A 735 -26.70 41.89 -59.38
N LYS A 736 -27.45 40.98 -60.00
CA LYS A 736 -28.01 41.22 -61.35
C LYS A 736 -29.14 42.25 -61.33
N ALA A 737 -29.99 42.23 -60.31
CA ALA A 737 -31.10 43.17 -60.17
C ALA A 737 -30.62 44.60 -59.91
N SER A 738 -29.54 44.80 -59.16
CA SER A 738 -29.00 46.13 -58.85
C SER A 738 -28.38 46.84 -60.06
N VAL A 739 -27.74 46.10 -60.97
CA VAL A 739 -27.12 46.65 -62.21
C VAL A 739 -28.16 47.37 -63.08
N LEU A 740 -29.39 46.86 -63.14
CA LEU A 740 -30.51 47.49 -63.88
C LEU A 740 -30.90 48.87 -63.33
N GLY A 741 -30.67 49.12 -62.03
CA GLY A 741 -30.97 50.40 -61.39
C GLY A 741 -29.98 51.51 -61.77
N VAL A 742 -28.72 51.15 -62.04
CA VAL A 742 -27.61 52.12 -62.12
C VAL A 742 -27.23 52.49 -63.56
N GLN A 743 -27.27 51.55 -64.51
CA GLN A 743 -26.52 51.75 -65.77
C GLN A 743 -27.30 52.12 -67.03
N HIS A 744 -28.64 52.06 -67.05
CA HIS A 744 -29.36 52.31 -68.29
C HIS A 744 -30.03 53.69 -68.35
N THR A 745 -29.58 54.49 -69.32
CA THR A 745 -30.42 55.52 -69.96
C THR A 745 -31.47 54.83 -70.83
N ALA A 746 -32.62 55.47 -71.11
CA ALA A 746 -33.69 54.89 -71.94
C ALA A 746 -33.17 54.34 -73.29
N LYS A 747 -32.11 54.97 -73.84
CA LYS A 747 -31.44 54.56 -75.07
C LYS A 747 -30.60 53.28 -74.92
N ALA A 748 -29.87 53.13 -73.81
CA ALA A 748 -29.06 51.94 -73.53
C ALA A 748 -29.92 50.70 -73.25
N ALA A 749 -30.99 50.85 -72.46
CA ALA A 749 -31.93 49.76 -72.16
C ALA A 749 -32.58 49.19 -73.44
N ARG A 750 -32.95 50.07 -74.39
CA ARG A 750 -33.52 49.66 -75.68
C ARG A 750 -32.52 48.89 -76.56
N CYS A 751 -31.26 49.33 -76.61
CA CYS A 751 -30.21 48.64 -77.36
C CYS A 751 -29.94 47.22 -76.82
N GLU A 752 -30.04 47.04 -75.51
CA GLU A 752 -29.79 45.75 -74.86
C GLU A 752 -30.98 44.79 -75.00
N CYS A 753 -32.23 45.28 -74.84
CA CYS A 753 -33.43 44.49 -75.18
C CYS A 753 -33.48 44.08 -76.65
N ALA A 754 -33.00 44.94 -77.58
CA ALA A 754 -32.92 44.60 -79.00
C ALA A 754 -31.88 43.52 -79.31
N ARG A 755 -30.79 43.40 -78.52
CA ARG A 755 -29.79 42.32 -78.68
C ARG A 755 -30.33 40.95 -78.28
N TYR A 756 -31.28 40.88 -77.33
CA TYR A 756 -31.92 39.64 -76.91
C TYR A 756 -33.05 39.17 -77.83
N ARG A 757 -33.61 40.06 -78.68
CA ARG A 757 -34.50 39.69 -79.81
C ARG A 757 -33.68 39.23 -81.03
N LYS A 758 -32.90 38.16 -80.92
CA LYS A 758 -32.53 37.37 -82.12
C LYS A 758 -33.65 36.36 -82.40
N PRO A 759 -34.19 36.27 -83.62
CA PRO A 759 -35.15 35.23 -83.98
C PRO A 759 -34.47 33.86 -83.86
N GLY A 760 -35.15 32.93 -83.19
CA GLY A 760 -34.68 31.56 -82.98
C GLY A 760 -34.39 30.89 -84.32
N GLY A 761 -33.13 30.53 -84.53
CA GLY A 761 -32.78 29.52 -85.51
C GLY A 761 -33.00 28.15 -84.90
N ASP A 762 -33.71 27.29 -85.64
CA ASP A 762 -33.92 25.87 -85.34
C ASP A 762 -32.58 25.17 -85.04
N GLY A 763 -32.29 25.01 -83.75
CA GLY A 763 -31.14 24.28 -83.25
C GLY A 763 -31.61 23.04 -82.52
N ASN A 764 -31.72 21.95 -83.27
CA ASN A 764 -31.97 20.59 -82.79
C ASN A 764 -30.88 20.21 -81.76
N GLN A 765 -31.17 20.35 -80.46
CA GLN A 765 -30.32 19.82 -79.38
C GLN A 765 -31.03 18.70 -78.66
N THR A 766 -30.44 17.52 -78.80
CA THR A 766 -30.78 16.25 -78.19
C THR A 766 -30.71 16.33 -76.67
N HIS A 767 -31.85 16.12 -76.01
CA HIS A 767 -31.93 15.86 -74.58
C HIS A 767 -31.20 14.57 -74.21
N ARG A 768 -30.01 14.67 -73.60
CA ARG A 768 -29.50 13.64 -72.70
C ARG A 768 -30.07 13.90 -71.30
N ARG A 769 -30.94 12.98 -70.84
CA ARG A 769 -31.35 12.85 -69.44
C ARG A 769 -30.11 12.57 -68.57
N PRO A 770 -29.92 13.25 -67.42
CA PRO A 770 -29.19 12.65 -66.31
C PRO A 770 -30.14 11.66 -65.64
N GLY A 771 -29.70 10.40 -65.58
CA GLY A 771 -30.34 9.37 -64.77
C GLY A 771 -30.30 9.76 -63.30
N GLY A 772 -31.38 9.43 -62.59
CA GLY A 772 -31.45 9.62 -61.15
C GLY A 772 -30.44 8.75 -60.41
N GLN A 773 -30.08 9.20 -59.22
CA GLN A 773 -29.82 8.35 -58.08
C GLN A 773 -30.30 9.08 -56.83
N SER A 774 -30.92 8.28 -55.97
CA SER A 774 -31.58 8.58 -54.69
C SER A 774 -30.66 9.15 -53.64
#